data_AF-A0A1T4KYD3-F1
#
_entry.id   AF-A0A1T4KYD3-F1
#
_cell.length_a   1.000
_cell.length_b   1.000
_cell.length_c   1.000
_cell.angle_alpha   90.00
_cell.angle_beta   90.00
_cell.angle_gamma   90.00
#
_symmetry.space_group_name_H-M   'P 1'
#
loop_
_entity.id
_entity.type
_entity.pdbx_description
1 polymer ?
#
loop_
_entity_poly.entity_id
_entity_poly.type
_entity_poly.pdbx_seq_one_letter_code
_entity_poly.pdbx_strand_id
1 'polypeptide(L)'
;MEILRHEFRKDLLIWLIVVLLIGSSLAAGIGYLADKYFGDTVDGILGDYGKYDFLLTISQEMNDSTYRKVKKKVAKELPGSELKKGITVAGKANYFLQIDDEFRNREVFSRIEDEYEQIVGLENVSLITEPKLSIQGMVGNVNQILIKKFSAIPEVDFVLSVSSGLEVIFKSTTDLNSAKSEIEEILDEYEVLQLRFPIEEDSEKIAKMSNDLRNQLKDEFSSSDIKGLGAGQRANLDDLVKTMNQMKSFLLKYATIVQVEIPDDLQIDKGNNLVIAGQGKETLDIGEKATSKSIKLTPLEIKEGVLKTLITQGDGSQITREYVYLLDNSGKITKKVGKVEVKRPRFLLKKAADETEEVVPKLSGILTNAEQINQKLLTWLNSYQDGLDKVGNLKSDLTKQKNKLNDFALNNQKDIKEFLDIVSKITDITTSLEASLTRLDSLQEELLHMDSNFRTFERNLEKQVTLLSLAGADNKRLIELRKSIHQLRQQVTSQTDTIVGKINQYNPLLNKLRNWNNKLESFKKVLQAGANSKISSKEINELFKVVSGNIGDTVKGLNNINQSQLEEKLLNLREGLLKLDKLNFGLISEQLRYLQTTLPNLKDEEITGTIQLLNKYLAGQVVPGDAAYFLINNKIDKSRLKKVVNNYFTRLPVNQVFTKVGIIKPNVRGELYRILGEVRETLTALIALIFTGLVLFVDQTLVMVTIQKMKSQEDRRFVRFLKSSYLYGMLLGGLLLSSIFYISKAKLPYLGVGSIFIVGAVLGVLAAKKATAINPIDESEILAGEALGLEYTEIMHEIAIPNGRPGFLTLLNRRQMIFK
;
A
#
# COMPACT_ATOMS: atom_id res chain seq x y z
N MET A 1 -17.61 72.49 30.98
CA MET A 1 -17.76 71.55 32.12
C MET A 1 -17.22 72.24 33.36
N GLU A 2 -17.99 72.40 34.43
CA GLU A 2 -17.53 72.99 35.71
C GLU A 2 -16.34 72.22 36.33
N ILE A 3 -16.26 70.91 36.11
CA ILE A 3 -15.16 70.03 36.56
C ILE A 3 -13.78 70.49 36.07
N LEU A 4 -13.70 71.16 34.91
CA LEU A 4 -12.44 71.67 34.35
C LEU A 4 -11.94 72.97 35.00
N ARG A 5 -12.78 73.60 35.85
CA ARG A 5 -12.48 74.86 36.54
C ARG A 5 -11.93 74.68 37.96
N HIS A 6 -12.11 73.50 38.57
CA HIS A 6 -11.66 73.19 39.93
C HIS A 6 -10.32 72.40 39.94
N GLU A 7 -9.64 72.38 41.09
CA GLU A 7 -8.35 71.70 41.28
C GLU A 7 -8.40 70.19 41.05
N PHE A 8 -9.58 69.57 41.23
CA PHE A 8 -9.85 68.14 40.98
C PHE A 8 -9.48 67.63 39.56
N ARG A 9 -9.31 68.54 38.58
CA ARG A 9 -8.80 68.19 37.24
C ARG A 9 -7.39 67.58 37.27
N LYS A 10 -6.54 68.00 38.23
CA LYS A 10 -5.18 67.45 38.39
C LYS A 10 -5.25 65.99 38.81
N ASP A 11 -6.16 65.66 39.72
CA ASP A 11 -6.35 64.30 40.23
C ASP A 11 -6.91 63.37 39.15
N LEU A 12 -7.86 63.86 38.35
CA LEU A 12 -8.37 63.11 37.19
C LEU A 12 -7.30 62.88 36.11
N LEU A 13 -6.40 63.83 35.88
CA LEU A 13 -5.28 63.66 34.95
C LEU A 13 -4.27 62.64 35.47
N ILE A 14 -3.91 62.70 36.75
CA ILE A 14 -3.01 61.72 37.39
C ILE A 14 -3.65 60.32 37.32
N TRP A 15 -4.93 60.21 37.65
CA TRP A 15 -5.67 58.97 37.53
C TRP A 15 -5.67 58.44 36.09
N LEU A 16 -5.93 59.29 35.10
CA LEU A 16 -5.92 58.89 33.69
C LEU A 16 -4.55 58.32 33.28
N ILE A 17 -3.46 58.99 33.65
CA ILE A 17 -2.11 58.52 33.36
C ILE A 17 -1.84 57.16 34.02
N VAL A 18 -2.18 57.01 35.30
CA VAL A 18 -1.98 55.76 36.05
C VAL A 18 -2.77 54.62 35.42
N VAL A 19 -4.03 54.85 35.10
CA VAL A 19 -4.91 53.87 34.45
C VAL A 19 -4.42 53.50 33.06
N LEU A 20 -3.98 54.47 32.26
CA LEU A 20 -3.43 54.19 30.93
C LEU A 20 -2.16 53.34 31.01
N LEU A 21 -1.26 53.63 31.95
CA LEU A 21 -0.04 52.85 32.16
C LEU A 21 -0.36 51.42 32.62
N ILE A 22 -1.21 51.26 33.64
CA ILE A 22 -1.58 49.94 34.17
C ILE A 22 -2.36 49.15 33.14
N GLY A 23 -3.37 49.75 32.50
CA GLY A 23 -4.21 49.09 31.52
C GLY A 23 -3.44 48.65 30.28
N SER A 24 -2.56 49.51 29.76
CA SER A 24 -1.74 49.17 28.60
C SER A 24 -0.70 48.11 28.95
N SER A 25 -0.08 48.18 30.13
CA SER A 25 0.89 47.18 30.60
C SER A 25 0.24 45.83 30.84
N LEU A 26 -0.96 45.80 31.45
CA LEU A 26 -1.73 44.58 31.69
C LEU A 26 -2.16 43.92 30.37
N ALA A 27 -2.73 44.72 29.46
CA ALA A 27 -3.16 44.23 28.15
C ALA A 27 -1.99 43.69 27.32
N ALA A 28 -0.88 44.44 27.27
CA ALA A 28 0.33 44.01 26.57
C ALA A 28 0.96 42.78 27.23
N GLY A 29 1.00 42.73 28.56
CA GLY A 29 1.57 41.64 29.35
C GLY A 29 0.84 40.32 29.15
N ILE A 30 -0.50 40.32 29.19
CA ILE A 30 -1.27 39.09 28.96
C ILE A 30 -1.23 38.67 27.49
N GLY A 31 -1.25 39.63 26.56
CA GLY A 31 -1.02 39.33 25.13
C GLY A 31 0.32 38.64 24.91
N TYR A 32 1.38 39.13 25.55
CA TYR A 32 2.70 38.50 25.53
C TYR A 32 2.73 37.11 26.16
N LEU A 33 2.00 36.88 27.27
CA LEU A 33 1.91 35.56 27.88
C LEU A 33 1.20 34.55 26.97
N ALA A 34 0.15 34.96 26.27
CA ALA A 34 -0.54 34.13 25.29
C ALA A 34 0.38 33.81 24.10
N ASP A 35 1.08 34.82 23.57
CA ASP A 35 2.09 34.66 22.51
C ASP A 35 3.16 33.66 22.91
N LYS A 36 3.67 33.74 24.15
CA LYS A 36 4.67 32.80 24.67
C LYS A 36 4.11 31.38 24.79
N TYR A 37 2.91 31.21 25.34
CA TYR A 37 2.32 29.89 25.53
C TYR A 37 2.02 29.18 24.21
N PHE A 38 1.42 29.88 23.25
CA PHE A 38 1.05 29.30 21.95
C PHE A 38 2.20 29.30 20.94
N GLY A 39 3.00 30.36 20.90
CA GLY A 39 4.16 30.51 20.02
C GLY A 39 5.22 29.46 20.30
N ASP A 40 5.71 29.33 21.54
CA ASP A 40 6.75 28.35 21.89
C ASP A 40 6.30 26.90 21.58
N THR A 41 5.01 26.60 21.79
CA THR A 41 4.43 25.29 21.49
C THR A 41 4.43 25.02 19.99
N VAL A 42 4.05 25.99 19.16
CA VAL A 42 3.97 25.84 17.71
C VAL A 42 5.36 25.86 17.08
N ASP A 43 6.26 26.71 17.55
CA ASP A 43 7.65 26.82 17.10
C ASP A 43 8.45 25.54 17.37
N GLY A 44 8.17 24.83 18.48
CA GLY A 44 8.79 23.53 18.75
C GLY A 44 8.42 22.45 17.71
N ILE A 45 7.25 22.57 17.08
CA ILE A 45 6.69 21.60 16.12
C ILE A 45 6.99 22.00 14.67
N LEU A 46 6.82 23.28 14.34
CA LEU A 46 6.88 23.80 12.99
C LEU A 46 8.12 24.66 12.73
N GLY A 47 8.88 25.02 13.75
CA GLY A 47 10.03 25.93 13.69
C GLY A 47 9.59 27.39 13.64
N ASP A 48 10.41 28.30 14.17
CA ASP A 48 10.17 29.75 14.13
C ASP A 48 9.85 30.24 12.69
N TYR A 49 8.79 31.04 12.53
CA TYR A 49 8.34 31.53 11.21
C TYR A 49 9.42 32.40 10.54
N GLY A 50 9.73 32.13 9.27
CA GLY A 50 10.70 32.89 8.47
C GLY A 50 12.17 32.64 8.79
N LYS A 51 12.49 31.78 9.77
CA LYS A 51 13.87 31.54 10.21
C LYS A 51 14.52 30.29 9.62
N TYR A 52 13.73 29.23 9.42
CA TYR A 52 14.22 27.94 8.98
C TYR A 52 13.79 27.66 7.54
N ASP A 53 14.69 27.05 6.78
CA ASP A 53 14.48 26.77 5.36
C ASP A 53 14.09 25.32 5.10
N PHE A 54 14.69 24.38 5.82
CA PHE A 54 14.43 22.95 5.66
C PHE A 54 14.10 22.26 6.97
N LEU A 55 13.17 21.31 6.89
CA LEU A 55 12.85 20.35 7.95
C LEU A 55 13.44 18.99 7.56
N LEU A 56 14.34 18.48 8.39
CA LEU A 56 14.95 17.18 8.25
C LEU A 56 14.32 16.22 9.25
N THR A 57 13.72 15.14 8.75
CA THR A 57 13.09 14.11 9.58
C THR A 57 13.99 12.88 9.62
N ILE A 58 14.44 12.51 10.81
CA ILE A 58 15.39 11.41 11.06
C ILE A 58 14.70 10.33 11.89
N SER A 59 14.91 9.05 11.55
CA SER A 59 14.42 7.94 12.37
C SER A 59 15.04 8.00 13.77
N GLN A 60 14.21 7.91 14.82
CA GLN A 60 14.67 8.01 16.20
C GLN A 60 15.71 6.93 16.57
N GLU A 61 15.60 5.74 15.99
CA GLU A 61 16.54 4.63 16.21
C GLU A 61 17.95 4.94 15.71
N MET A 62 18.05 5.74 14.65
CA MET A 62 19.32 6.08 14.00
C MET A 62 19.79 7.51 14.31
N ASN A 63 19.13 8.19 15.24
CA ASN A 63 19.23 9.63 15.43
C ASN A 63 20.68 10.13 15.63
N ASP A 64 21.41 9.56 16.59
CA ASP A 64 22.74 10.05 16.94
C ASP A 64 23.75 9.89 15.80
N SER A 65 23.67 8.78 15.06
CA SER A 65 24.55 8.49 13.95
C SER A 65 24.23 9.36 12.72
N THR A 66 22.94 9.56 12.44
CA THR A 66 22.44 10.33 11.30
C THR A 66 22.66 11.82 11.53
N TYR A 67 22.32 12.33 12.72
CA TYR A 67 22.54 13.74 13.10
C TYR A 67 24.01 14.14 12.96
N ARG A 68 24.96 13.28 13.39
CA ARG A 68 26.39 13.56 13.22
C ARG A 68 26.80 13.65 11.74
N LYS A 69 26.26 12.76 10.89
CA LYS A 69 26.51 12.78 9.44
C LYS A 69 25.94 14.04 8.80
N VAL A 70 24.68 14.38 9.11
CA VAL A 70 24.01 15.60 8.64
C VAL A 70 24.78 16.83 9.09
N LYS A 71 25.10 16.96 10.38
CA LYS A 71 25.86 18.09 10.92
C LYS A 71 27.23 18.24 10.26
N LYS A 72 27.93 17.13 10.01
CA LYS A 72 29.22 17.14 9.30
C LYS A 72 29.06 17.58 7.84
N LYS A 73 27.99 17.17 7.17
CA LYS A 73 27.70 17.56 5.79
C LYS A 73 27.36 19.05 5.70
N VAL A 74 26.45 19.54 6.55
CA VAL A 74 26.09 20.97 6.66
C VAL A 74 27.35 21.81 6.92
N ALA A 75 28.17 21.45 7.91
CA ALA A 75 29.39 22.21 8.21
C ALA A 75 30.42 22.23 7.06
N LYS A 76 30.38 21.26 6.14
CA LYS A 76 31.30 21.15 5.00
C LYS A 76 30.77 21.90 3.77
N GLU A 77 29.49 21.77 3.48
CA GLU A 77 28.88 22.23 2.22
C GLU A 77 28.12 23.55 2.38
N LEU A 78 27.68 23.87 3.60
CA LEU A 78 26.88 25.04 3.95
C LEU A 78 27.44 25.69 5.23
N PRO A 79 28.69 26.18 5.21
CA PRO A 79 29.29 26.82 6.38
C PRO A 79 28.44 28.01 6.85
N GLY A 80 28.34 28.21 8.17
CA GLY A 80 27.49 29.24 8.76
C GLY A 80 26.02 28.81 8.98
N SER A 81 25.55 27.75 8.31
CA SER A 81 24.18 27.25 8.47
C SER A 81 23.98 26.54 9.81
N GLU A 82 22.82 26.76 10.44
CA GLU A 82 22.51 26.25 11.78
C GLU A 82 21.48 25.12 11.75
N LEU A 83 21.70 24.11 12.59
CA LEU A 83 20.79 22.98 12.75
C LEU A 83 20.24 22.96 14.19
N LYS A 84 18.93 23.20 14.34
CA LYS A 84 18.22 23.18 15.63
C LYS A 84 17.37 21.92 15.75
N LYS A 85 17.45 21.24 16.89
CA LYS A 85 16.60 20.09 17.19
C LYS A 85 15.17 20.56 17.52
N GLY A 86 14.18 20.01 16.83
CA GLY A 86 12.76 20.17 17.11
C GLY A 86 12.21 19.06 18.02
N ILE A 87 10.89 18.98 18.16
CA ILE A 87 10.27 17.89 18.93
C ILE A 87 10.34 16.56 18.18
N THR A 88 10.37 15.47 18.94
CA THR A 88 10.30 14.10 18.42
C THR A 88 8.86 13.61 18.49
N VAL A 89 8.32 13.13 17.37
CA VAL A 89 6.91 12.69 17.26
C VAL A 89 6.88 11.31 16.63
N ALA A 90 6.16 10.36 17.24
CA ALA A 90 5.90 9.04 16.68
C ALA A 90 7.15 8.29 16.15
N GLY A 91 8.26 8.32 16.92
CA GLY A 91 9.49 7.63 16.50
C GLY A 91 10.36 8.40 15.51
N LYS A 92 10.04 9.67 15.23
CA LYS A 92 10.78 10.52 14.28
C LYS A 92 11.29 11.79 14.95
N ALA A 93 12.59 12.02 14.82
CA ALA A 93 13.27 13.21 15.33
C ALA A 93 13.34 14.29 14.24
N ASN A 94 12.79 15.47 14.53
CA ASN A 94 12.80 16.59 13.61
C ASN A 94 13.97 17.53 13.88
N TYR A 95 14.62 18.00 12.82
CA TYR A 95 15.67 19.01 12.87
C TYR A 95 15.40 20.11 11.86
N PHE A 96 15.46 21.35 12.31
CA PHE A 96 15.30 22.54 11.48
C PHE A 96 16.66 23.05 11.03
N LEU A 97 16.84 23.19 9.73
CA LEU A 97 18.03 23.75 9.10
C LEU A 97 17.74 25.18 8.65
N GLN A 98 18.51 26.11 9.19
CA GLN A 98 18.58 27.50 8.73
C GLN A 98 19.80 27.62 7.82
N ILE A 99 19.57 28.03 6.57
CA ILE A 99 20.64 28.25 5.60
C ILE A 99 21.20 29.66 5.82
N ASP A 100 22.52 29.78 5.81
CA ASP A 100 23.17 31.09 5.85
C ASP A 100 22.84 31.91 4.59
N ASP A 101 22.69 33.23 4.75
CA ASP A 101 22.28 34.14 3.69
C ASP A 101 23.18 34.06 2.44
N GLU A 102 24.47 33.72 2.59
CA GLU A 102 25.40 33.54 1.45
C GLU A 102 24.99 32.36 0.54
N PHE A 103 24.39 31.31 1.12
CA PHE A 103 23.97 30.10 0.41
C PHE A 103 22.47 30.06 0.11
N ARG A 104 21.72 31.10 0.51
CA ARG A 104 20.27 31.19 0.32
C ARG A 104 19.90 31.59 -1.11
N ASN A 105 20.11 30.66 -2.05
CA ASN A 105 19.84 30.86 -3.46
C ASN A 105 19.21 29.63 -4.13
N ARG A 106 18.70 29.82 -5.34
CA ARG A 106 18.01 28.78 -6.12
C ARG A 106 18.84 27.52 -6.35
N GLU A 107 20.13 27.66 -6.63
CA GLU A 107 20.98 26.52 -7.00
C GLU A 107 21.15 25.56 -5.83
N VAL A 108 21.42 26.10 -4.63
CA VAL A 108 21.54 25.33 -3.40
C VAL A 108 20.21 24.66 -3.06
N PHE A 109 19.12 25.43 -3.05
CA PHE A 109 17.80 24.95 -2.67
C PHE A 109 17.25 23.86 -3.59
N SER A 110 17.65 23.88 -4.87
CA SER A 110 17.22 22.86 -5.84
C SER A 110 17.97 21.53 -5.71
N ARG A 111 19.10 21.48 -4.99
CA ARG A 111 19.92 20.26 -4.83
C ARG A 111 19.84 19.62 -3.44
N ILE A 112 19.44 20.39 -2.42
CA ILE A 112 19.46 19.93 -1.03
C ILE A 112 18.67 18.63 -0.81
N GLU A 113 17.49 18.49 -1.42
CA GLU A 113 16.68 17.28 -1.28
C GLU A 113 17.44 16.05 -1.81
N ASP A 114 17.86 16.07 -3.07
CA ASP A 114 18.60 14.98 -3.73
C ASP A 114 19.93 14.63 -3.03
N GLU A 115 20.65 15.64 -2.56
CA GLU A 115 21.95 15.44 -1.92
C GLU A 115 21.82 14.84 -0.52
N TYR A 116 20.78 15.19 0.23
CA TYR A 116 20.64 14.77 1.63
C TYR A 116 19.85 13.46 1.78
N GLU A 117 18.95 13.12 0.85
CA GLU A 117 18.23 11.81 0.84
C GLU A 117 19.17 10.60 0.86
N GLN A 118 20.40 10.74 0.37
CA GLN A 118 21.41 9.66 0.37
C GLN A 118 21.94 9.32 1.78
N ILE A 119 21.62 10.11 2.79
CA ILE A 119 22.09 9.88 4.17
C ILE A 119 21.22 8.81 4.84
N VAL A 120 21.78 7.62 5.04
CA VAL A 120 21.13 6.53 5.77
C VAL A 120 20.62 7.00 7.14
N GLY A 121 19.32 6.85 7.37
CA GLY A 121 18.60 7.24 8.59
C GLY A 121 17.86 8.59 8.50
N LEU A 122 18.13 9.38 7.45
CA LEU A 122 17.32 10.53 7.09
C LEU A 122 16.14 10.06 6.23
N GLU A 123 14.92 10.31 6.69
CA GLU A 123 13.70 9.82 6.03
C GLU A 123 13.15 10.83 5.03
N ASN A 124 13.31 12.12 5.31
CA ASN A 124 12.72 13.19 4.51
C ASN A 124 13.47 14.52 4.71
N VAL A 125 13.54 15.32 3.66
CA VAL A 125 13.96 16.73 3.69
C VAL A 125 12.85 17.55 3.05
N SER A 126 12.23 18.44 3.82
CA SER A 126 11.09 19.22 3.36
C SER A 126 11.40 20.72 3.37
N LEU A 127 11.08 21.41 2.26
CA LEU A 127 11.19 22.87 2.17
C LEU A 127 10.12 23.54 3.03
N ILE A 128 10.56 24.24 4.07
CA ILE A 128 9.70 24.99 4.99
C ILE A 128 9.93 26.51 4.94
N THR A 129 10.84 27.02 4.12
CA THR A 129 11.13 28.47 3.99
C THR A 129 9.88 29.33 3.92
N GLU A 130 9.91 30.45 4.63
CA GLU A 130 8.88 31.48 4.65
C GLU A 130 9.54 32.85 4.53
N PRO A 131 8.87 33.87 3.96
CA PRO A 131 7.55 33.83 3.32
C PRO A 131 7.60 33.18 1.93
N LYS A 132 6.64 32.28 1.62
CA LYS A 132 6.53 31.65 0.30
C LYS A 132 5.10 31.53 -0.23
N LEU A 133 4.99 31.34 -1.55
CA LEU A 133 3.76 31.06 -2.26
C LEU A 133 3.93 29.88 -3.21
N SER A 134 3.12 28.84 -2.98
CA SER A 134 3.14 27.61 -3.75
C SER A 134 2.12 27.67 -4.89
N ILE A 135 2.54 27.37 -6.11
CA ILE A 135 1.68 27.35 -7.29
C ILE A 135 1.68 25.94 -7.86
N GLN A 136 0.51 25.33 -8.00
CA GLN A 136 0.35 23.95 -8.45
C GLN A 136 -0.50 23.83 -9.72
N GLY A 137 -0.48 22.65 -10.33
CA GLY A 137 -1.32 22.34 -11.49
C GLY A 137 -0.73 22.81 -12.82
N MET A 138 0.57 23.10 -12.84
CA MET A 138 1.28 23.45 -14.06
C MET A 138 1.54 22.19 -14.91
N VAL A 139 1.41 22.32 -16.23
CA VAL A 139 1.59 21.21 -17.18
C VAL A 139 2.66 21.55 -18.21
N GLY A 140 3.39 20.53 -18.68
CA GLY A 140 4.48 20.70 -19.64
C GLY A 140 5.58 21.64 -19.13
N ASN A 141 6.23 22.37 -20.06
CA ASN A 141 7.34 23.26 -19.73
C ASN A 141 6.93 24.68 -19.31
N VAL A 142 5.71 24.87 -18.78
CA VAL A 142 5.22 26.20 -18.38
C VAL A 142 6.06 26.80 -17.25
N ASN A 143 6.55 25.94 -16.35
CA ASN A 143 7.44 26.31 -15.25
C ASN A 143 8.59 27.21 -15.72
N GLN A 144 9.25 26.89 -16.83
CA GLN A 144 10.39 27.66 -17.34
C GLN A 144 10.03 29.09 -17.76
N ILE A 145 8.80 29.29 -18.25
CA ILE A 145 8.30 30.58 -18.69
C ILE A 145 7.93 31.42 -17.46
N LEU A 146 7.17 30.82 -16.55
CA LEU A 146 6.71 31.51 -15.35
C LEU A 146 7.83 31.80 -14.35
N ILE A 147 8.85 30.94 -14.23
CA ILE A 147 10.04 31.22 -13.41
C ILE A 147 10.65 32.57 -13.80
N LYS A 148 10.85 32.82 -15.11
CA LYS A 148 11.43 34.09 -15.56
C LYS A 148 10.56 35.31 -15.22
N LYS A 149 9.24 35.16 -15.29
CA LYS A 149 8.29 36.23 -14.99
C LYS A 149 8.21 36.51 -13.49
N PHE A 150 8.07 35.47 -12.68
CA PHE A 150 8.01 35.60 -11.22
C PHE A 150 9.34 36.09 -10.64
N SER A 151 10.48 35.65 -11.17
CA SER A 151 11.79 36.17 -10.76
C SER A 151 12.03 37.64 -11.14
N ALA A 152 11.20 38.24 -11.99
CA ALA A 152 11.30 39.66 -12.32
C ALA A 152 10.54 40.57 -11.33
N ILE A 153 9.71 39.99 -10.45
CA ILE A 153 8.97 40.71 -9.42
C ILE A 153 9.98 41.16 -8.34
N PRO A 154 10.06 42.46 -7.98
CA PRO A 154 11.04 42.99 -7.03
C PRO A 154 11.04 42.32 -5.64
N GLU A 155 9.88 41.86 -5.19
CA GLU A 155 9.60 41.24 -3.91
C GLU A 155 10.05 39.76 -3.85
N VAL A 156 10.18 39.13 -5.02
CA VAL A 156 10.61 37.74 -5.14
C VAL A 156 12.11 37.65 -4.96
N ASP A 157 12.53 36.68 -4.16
CA ASP A 157 13.94 36.38 -3.96
C ASP A 157 14.41 35.37 -5.01
N PHE A 158 13.77 34.19 -5.04
CA PHE A 158 13.95 33.21 -6.12
C PHE A 158 12.76 32.26 -6.24
N VAL A 159 12.74 31.52 -7.35
CA VAL A 159 11.66 30.58 -7.68
C VAL A 159 12.24 29.18 -7.88
N LEU A 160 11.66 28.20 -7.21
CA LEU A 160 12.03 26.78 -7.30
C LEU A 160 11.01 26.03 -8.15
N SER A 161 11.49 25.06 -8.93
CA SER A 161 10.62 24.13 -9.63
C SER A 161 10.42 22.89 -8.79
N VAL A 162 9.16 22.52 -8.56
CA VAL A 162 8.77 21.27 -7.91
C VAL A 162 8.01 20.39 -8.91
N SER A 163 7.83 19.11 -8.59
CA SER A 163 7.33 18.07 -9.52
C SER A 163 6.03 18.40 -10.26
N SER A 164 5.17 19.26 -9.71
CA SER A 164 3.88 19.65 -10.29
C SER A 164 3.58 21.15 -10.23
N GLY A 165 4.62 21.99 -10.08
CA GLY A 165 4.42 23.42 -9.85
C GLY A 165 5.68 24.22 -9.57
N LEU A 166 5.50 25.39 -8.96
CA LEU A 166 6.56 26.32 -8.56
C LEU A 166 6.38 26.72 -7.09
N GLU A 167 7.50 26.88 -6.38
CA GLU A 167 7.54 27.55 -5.09
C GLU A 167 8.21 28.91 -5.28
N VAL A 168 7.47 29.99 -5.03
CA VAL A 168 7.97 31.36 -5.10
C VAL A 168 8.36 31.79 -3.69
N ILE A 169 9.65 32.05 -3.48
CA ILE A 169 10.20 32.48 -2.20
C ILE A 169 10.39 33.99 -2.24
N PHE A 170 9.90 34.69 -1.21
CA PHE A 170 9.96 36.15 -1.13
C PHE A 170 11.02 36.62 -0.13
N LYS A 171 11.36 37.90 -0.26
CA LYS A 171 12.17 38.62 0.73
C LYS A 171 11.39 38.75 2.04
N SER A 172 12.08 38.73 3.17
CA SER A 172 11.48 38.70 4.52
C SER A 172 10.58 39.91 4.85
N THR A 173 10.73 41.03 4.13
CA THR A 173 9.96 42.28 4.32
C THR A 173 8.77 42.42 3.37
N THR A 174 8.46 41.39 2.59
CA THR A 174 7.44 41.44 1.52
C THR A 174 6.01 41.46 2.07
N ASP A 175 5.16 42.32 1.51
CA ASP A 175 3.71 42.19 1.66
C ASP A 175 3.19 41.07 0.75
N LEU A 176 2.93 39.92 1.36
CA LEU A 176 2.43 38.73 0.67
C LEU A 176 1.11 38.96 -0.08
N ASN A 177 0.25 39.89 0.35
CA ASN A 177 -1.02 40.13 -0.34
C ASN A 177 -0.81 40.86 -1.66
N SER A 178 0.08 41.86 -1.66
CA SER A 178 0.49 42.57 -2.87
C SER A 178 1.18 41.62 -3.84
N ALA A 179 2.17 40.87 -3.35
CA ALA A 179 2.92 39.93 -4.18
C ALA A 179 2.04 38.79 -4.73
N LYS A 180 1.08 38.30 -3.93
CA LYS A 180 0.09 37.32 -4.40
C LYS A 180 -0.76 37.89 -5.53
N SER A 181 -1.25 39.12 -5.39
CA SER A 181 -2.10 39.76 -6.41
C SER A 181 -1.35 39.92 -7.74
N GLU A 182 -0.07 40.30 -7.69
CA GLU A 182 0.78 40.42 -8.87
C GLU A 182 1.05 39.06 -9.55
N ILE A 183 1.27 38.01 -8.75
CA ILE A 183 1.38 36.64 -9.28
C ILE A 183 0.06 36.14 -9.88
N GLU A 184 -1.08 36.44 -9.26
CA GLU A 184 -2.41 36.12 -9.81
C GLU A 184 -2.65 36.82 -11.15
N GLU A 185 -2.28 38.10 -11.28
CA GLU A 185 -2.38 38.85 -12.53
C GLU A 185 -1.55 38.19 -13.64
N ILE A 186 -0.30 37.82 -13.35
CA ILE A 186 0.56 37.10 -14.30
C ILE A 186 -0.04 35.73 -14.67
N LEU A 187 -0.64 35.00 -13.72
CA LEU A 187 -1.26 33.71 -14.01
C LEU A 187 -2.51 33.85 -14.88
N ASP A 188 -3.32 34.89 -14.66
CA ASP A 188 -4.54 35.15 -15.43
C ASP A 188 -4.28 35.72 -16.84
N GLU A 189 -3.06 36.21 -17.12
CA GLU A 189 -2.60 36.54 -18.48
C GLU A 189 -2.54 35.30 -19.39
N TYR A 190 -2.39 34.10 -18.82
CA TYR A 190 -2.14 32.88 -19.60
C TYR A 190 -3.16 31.78 -19.30
N GLU A 191 -3.47 31.00 -20.32
CA GLU A 191 -4.20 29.75 -20.21
C GLU A 191 -3.40 28.63 -20.90
N VAL A 192 -3.72 27.39 -20.55
CA VAL A 192 -3.23 26.22 -21.27
C VAL A 192 -4.34 25.70 -22.16
N LEU A 193 -4.07 25.65 -23.46
CA LEU A 193 -4.83 24.86 -24.41
C LEU A 193 -4.28 23.43 -24.43
N GLN A 194 -5.10 22.49 -23.98
CA GLN A 194 -4.86 21.06 -24.06
C GLN A 194 -5.59 20.49 -25.27
N LEU A 195 -4.84 19.93 -26.22
CA LEU A 195 -5.35 19.19 -27.36
C LEU A 195 -5.25 17.69 -27.06
N ARG A 196 -6.39 17.02 -26.89
CA ARG A 196 -6.44 15.58 -26.56
C ARG A 196 -6.66 14.76 -27.82
N PHE A 197 -5.75 13.82 -28.06
CA PHE A 197 -5.80 12.93 -29.21
C PHE A 197 -6.47 11.59 -28.86
N PRO A 198 -7.07 10.89 -29.84
CA PRO A 198 -7.49 9.50 -29.69
C PRO A 198 -6.29 8.58 -29.39
N ILE A 199 -6.50 7.52 -28.60
CA ILE A 199 -5.44 6.61 -28.10
C ILE A 199 -4.80 5.76 -29.21
N GLU A 200 -5.42 5.66 -30.38
CA GLU A 200 -4.98 4.84 -31.51
C GLU A 200 -3.76 5.44 -32.27
N GLU A 201 -3.36 6.66 -31.93
CA GLU A 201 -2.28 7.39 -32.61
C GLU A 201 -0.95 7.26 -31.86
N ASP A 202 0.12 6.97 -32.60
CA ASP A 202 1.48 6.83 -32.09
C ASP A 202 2.01 8.15 -31.49
N SER A 203 2.61 8.09 -30.30
CA SER A 203 3.22 9.23 -29.60
C SER A 203 4.24 9.99 -30.46
N GLU A 204 5.01 9.30 -31.34
CA GLU A 204 5.94 9.96 -32.26
C GLU A 204 5.19 10.76 -33.34
N LYS A 205 4.09 10.20 -33.84
CA LYS A 205 3.22 10.86 -34.83
C LYS A 205 2.50 12.06 -34.22
N ILE A 206 2.02 11.95 -32.98
CA ILE A 206 1.43 13.05 -32.21
C ILE A 206 2.46 14.17 -31.99
N ALA A 207 3.70 13.84 -31.61
CA ALA A 207 4.77 14.82 -31.45
C ALA A 207 5.06 15.58 -32.76
N LYS A 208 5.08 14.87 -33.89
CA LYS A 208 5.24 15.48 -35.22
C LYS A 208 4.07 16.39 -35.59
N MET A 209 2.83 15.91 -35.44
CA MET A 209 1.62 16.71 -35.72
C MET A 209 1.50 17.94 -34.83
N SER A 210 1.91 17.83 -33.56
CA SER A 210 1.97 18.95 -32.61
C SER A 210 3.00 20.00 -33.02
N ASN A 211 4.18 19.57 -33.49
CA ASN A 211 5.22 20.47 -34.01
C ASN A 211 4.79 21.18 -35.30
N ASP A 212 4.12 20.48 -36.20
CA ASP A 212 3.60 21.04 -37.45
C ASP A 212 2.49 22.07 -37.16
N LEU A 213 1.55 21.74 -36.27
CA LEU A 213 0.53 22.70 -35.80
C LEU A 213 1.15 23.92 -35.12
N ARG A 214 2.22 23.72 -34.32
CA ARG A 214 2.95 24.83 -33.69
C ARG A 214 3.51 25.79 -34.72
N ASN A 215 3.99 25.30 -35.86
CA ASN A 215 4.50 26.16 -36.93
C ASN A 215 3.36 26.94 -37.59
N GLN A 216 2.24 26.28 -37.90
CA GLN A 216 1.08 26.96 -38.48
C GLN A 216 0.47 28.01 -37.54
N LEU A 217 0.43 27.74 -36.23
CA LEU A 217 -0.06 28.71 -35.24
C LEU A 217 0.87 29.93 -35.10
N LYS A 218 2.17 29.81 -35.40
CA LYS A 218 3.09 30.97 -35.43
C LYS A 218 2.88 31.87 -36.64
N ASP A 219 2.37 31.32 -37.75
CA ASP A 219 2.10 32.09 -38.95
C ASP A 219 0.80 32.91 -38.80
N GLU A 220 -0.15 32.41 -38.01
CA GLU A 220 -1.47 33.05 -37.81
C GLU A 220 -1.58 33.91 -36.53
N PHE A 221 -0.75 33.63 -35.51
CA PHE A 221 -0.72 34.37 -34.24
C PHE A 221 0.73 34.76 -33.89
N SER A 222 0.92 35.90 -33.20
CA SER A 222 2.26 36.33 -32.79
C SER A 222 2.94 35.28 -31.91
N SER A 223 4.25 35.08 -32.09
CA SER A 223 5.03 34.09 -31.34
C SER A 223 5.09 34.33 -29.82
N SER A 224 4.71 35.53 -29.37
CA SER A 224 4.53 35.89 -27.95
C SER A 224 3.23 35.36 -27.37
N ASP A 225 2.21 35.14 -28.21
CA ASP A 225 0.83 34.92 -27.77
C ASP A 225 0.49 33.43 -27.71
N ILE A 226 1.16 32.60 -28.53
CA ILE A 226 1.05 31.14 -28.48
C ILE A 226 2.43 30.50 -28.40
N LYS A 227 2.64 29.67 -27.39
CA LYS A 227 3.89 28.91 -27.21
C LYS A 227 3.60 27.44 -26.98
N GLY A 228 4.03 26.60 -27.92
CA GLY A 228 3.98 25.14 -27.75
C GLY A 228 4.86 24.71 -26.56
N LEU A 229 4.28 23.88 -25.68
CA LEU A 229 4.90 23.38 -24.45
C LEU A 229 5.48 21.96 -24.60
N GLY A 230 5.37 21.38 -25.80
CA GLY A 230 5.75 20.00 -26.11
C GLY A 230 4.61 19.01 -25.85
N ALA A 231 4.73 17.81 -26.40
CA ALA A 231 3.91 16.67 -25.97
C ALA A 231 4.43 16.23 -24.59
N GLY A 232 3.57 16.24 -23.59
CA GLY A 232 3.94 15.74 -22.28
C GLY A 232 4.06 14.23 -22.35
N GLN A 233 5.26 13.69 -22.58
CA GLN A 233 5.52 12.27 -22.35
C GLN A 233 5.28 12.01 -20.87
N ARG A 234 4.16 11.37 -20.53
CA ARG A 234 4.04 10.70 -19.24
C ARG A 234 4.87 9.44 -19.34
N ALA A 235 6.04 9.44 -18.71
CA ALA A 235 6.73 8.20 -18.40
C ALA A 235 5.71 7.23 -17.77
N ASN A 236 5.65 6.01 -18.30
CA ASN A 236 4.83 4.88 -17.84
C ASN A 236 3.35 4.83 -18.31
N LEU A 237 2.87 5.74 -19.18
CA LEU A 237 1.50 5.59 -19.75
C LEU A 237 1.40 4.40 -20.71
N ASP A 238 2.43 4.18 -21.51
CA ASP A 238 2.58 3.01 -22.37
C ASP A 238 2.49 1.71 -21.57
N ASP A 239 3.15 1.67 -20.42
CA ASP A 239 3.14 0.50 -19.54
C ASP A 239 1.78 0.33 -18.89
N LEU A 240 1.08 1.41 -18.54
CA LEU A 240 -0.30 1.36 -18.05
C LEU A 240 -1.27 0.87 -19.14
N VAL A 241 -1.18 1.37 -20.37
CA VAL A 241 -2.03 0.93 -21.49
C VAL A 241 -1.74 -0.52 -21.86
N LYS A 242 -0.46 -0.92 -21.91
CA LYS A 242 -0.08 -2.33 -22.05
C LYS A 242 -0.68 -3.14 -20.92
N THR A 243 -0.57 -2.69 -19.67
CA THR A 243 -1.13 -3.39 -18.50
C THR A 243 -2.66 -3.49 -18.60
N MET A 244 -3.37 -2.43 -18.96
CA MET A 244 -4.83 -2.44 -19.13
C MET A 244 -5.27 -3.35 -20.28
N ASN A 245 -4.54 -3.38 -21.39
CA ASN A 245 -4.79 -4.32 -22.50
C ASN A 245 -4.49 -5.78 -22.09
N GLN A 246 -3.44 -6.01 -21.31
CA GLN A 246 -3.13 -7.32 -20.73
C GLN A 246 -4.23 -7.75 -19.74
N MET A 247 -4.67 -6.87 -18.85
CA MET A 247 -5.78 -7.11 -17.92
C MET A 247 -7.09 -7.39 -18.65
N LYS A 248 -7.43 -6.62 -19.69
CA LYS A 248 -8.59 -6.88 -20.54
C LYS A 248 -8.50 -8.25 -21.22
N SER A 249 -7.34 -8.57 -21.79
CA SER A 249 -7.10 -9.86 -22.45
C SER A 249 -7.22 -11.03 -21.47
N PHE A 250 -6.71 -10.85 -20.25
CA PHE A 250 -6.84 -11.80 -19.16
C PHE A 250 -8.31 -11.98 -18.74
N LEU A 251 -9.04 -10.90 -18.48
CA LEU A 251 -10.45 -10.93 -18.09
C LEU A 251 -11.34 -11.57 -19.17
N LEU A 252 -11.06 -11.33 -20.46
CA LEU A 252 -11.79 -11.97 -21.56
C LEU A 252 -11.55 -13.49 -21.64
N LYS A 253 -10.33 -13.96 -21.32
CA LYS A 253 -10.03 -15.40 -21.23
C LYS A 253 -10.68 -16.06 -20.00
N TYR A 254 -10.94 -15.26 -18.96
CA TYR A 254 -11.52 -15.74 -17.71
C TYR A 254 -13.06 -15.72 -17.71
N ALA A 255 -13.67 -14.79 -18.46
CA ALA A 255 -15.11 -14.59 -18.54
C ALA A 255 -15.87 -15.82 -19.07
N THR A 256 -17.09 -16.02 -18.59
CA THR A 256 -18.02 -17.00 -19.18
C THR A 256 -18.46 -16.53 -20.57
N ILE A 257 -18.23 -17.36 -21.59
CA ILE A 257 -18.64 -17.10 -22.98
C ILE A 257 -19.81 -18.00 -23.33
N VAL A 258 -20.89 -17.37 -23.78
CA VAL A 258 -22.10 -18.06 -24.25
C VAL A 258 -22.11 -18.01 -25.78
N GLN A 259 -22.01 -19.17 -26.41
CA GLN A 259 -21.97 -19.35 -27.86
C GLN A 259 -23.32 -19.85 -28.37
N VAL A 260 -23.83 -19.24 -29.44
CA VAL A 260 -25.14 -19.55 -30.02
C VAL A 260 -24.99 -19.56 -31.54
N GLU A 261 -25.48 -20.61 -32.19
CA GLU A 261 -25.64 -20.64 -33.65
C GLU A 261 -26.83 -19.74 -34.05
N ILE A 262 -26.59 -18.81 -34.98
CA ILE A 262 -27.60 -17.88 -35.46
C ILE A 262 -28.28 -18.49 -36.69
N PRO A 263 -29.63 -18.55 -36.72
CA PRO A 263 -30.37 -18.93 -37.91
C PRO A 263 -30.15 -17.95 -39.08
N ASP A 264 -30.09 -18.46 -40.32
CA ASP A 264 -29.82 -17.65 -41.52
C ASP A 264 -30.83 -16.50 -41.75
N ASP A 265 -32.03 -16.58 -41.16
CA ASP A 265 -33.09 -15.56 -41.24
C ASP A 265 -32.96 -14.43 -40.19
N LEU A 266 -31.96 -14.46 -39.32
CA LEU A 266 -31.84 -13.55 -38.18
C LEU A 266 -30.55 -12.71 -38.21
N GLN A 267 -30.69 -11.39 -38.38
CA GLN A 267 -29.58 -10.45 -38.22
C GLN A 267 -29.45 -9.97 -36.77
N ILE A 268 -28.26 -10.09 -36.19
CA ILE A 268 -27.93 -9.64 -34.83
C ILE A 268 -26.74 -8.69 -34.91
N ASP A 269 -26.87 -7.52 -34.30
CA ASP A 269 -25.82 -6.50 -34.18
C ASP A 269 -25.28 -6.42 -32.74
N LYS A 270 -24.14 -5.74 -32.58
CA LYS A 270 -23.50 -5.52 -31.27
C LYS A 270 -24.36 -4.77 -30.25
N GLY A 271 -25.39 -4.05 -30.70
CA GLY A 271 -26.31 -3.30 -29.84
C GLY A 271 -27.51 -4.09 -29.33
N ASN A 272 -27.75 -5.32 -29.81
CA ASN A 272 -28.91 -6.10 -29.38
C ASN A 272 -28.72 -6.69 -27.99
N ASN A 273 -29.79 -6.65 -27.19
CA ASN A 273 -29.83 -7.27 -25.87
C ASN A 273 -30.37 -8.70 -25.98
N LEU A 274 -29.70 -9.63 -25.34
CA LEU A 274 -30.03 -11.04 -25.36
C LEU A 274 -30.29 -11.54 -23.94
N VAL A 275 -31.07 -12.60 -23.81
CA VAL A 275 -31.42 -13.17 -22.51
C VAL A 275 -31.44 -14.69 -22.54
N ILE A 276 -31.06 -15.28 -21.40
CA ILE A 276 -31.16 -16.72 -21.13
C ILE A 276 -31.79 -16.95 -19.75
N ALA A 277 -32.48 -18.08 -19.60
CA ALA A 277 -33.05 -18.49 -18.31
C ALA A 277 -31.95 -18.71 -17.25
N GLY A 278 -32.25 -18.33 -16.01
CA GLY A 278 -31.39 -18.52 -14.85
C GLY A 278 -32.19 -18.95 -13.60
N GLN A 279 -31.49 -19.37 -12.55
CA GLN A 279 -32.03 -19.77 -11.24
C GLN A 279 -33.30 -20.65 -11.29
N GLY A 280 -33.17 -21.85 -11.87
CA GLY A 280 -34.19 -22.91 -11.76
C GLY A 280 -35.40 -22.79 -12.68
N LYS A 281 -35.43 -21.82 -13.60
CA LYS A 281 -36.42 -21.74 -14.69
C LYS A 281 -35.83 -22.41 -15.94
N GLU A 282 -36.56 -23.34 -16.56
CA GLU A 282 -36.07 -24.10 -17.73
C GLU A 282 -36.19 -23.32 -19.04
N THR A 283 -37.26 -22.55 -19.22
CA THR A 283 -37.51 -21.75 -20.44
C THR A 283 -38.01 -20.34 -20.13
N LEU A 284 -37.94 -19.46 -21.12
CA LEU A 284 -38.53 -18.13 -21.10
C LEU A 284 -39.60 -18.05 -22.19
N ASP A 285 -40.74 -17.43 -21.88
CA ASP A 285 -41.86 -17.33 -22.81
C ASP A 285 -41.80 -16.04 -23.63
N ILE A 286 -42.11 -16.14 -24.93
CA ILE A 286 -42.17 -14.98 -25.83
C ILE A 286 -43.33 -14.06 -25.37
N GLY A 287 -43.03 -12.76 -25.23
CA GLY A 287 -43.95 -11.74 -24.72
C GLY A 287 -43.80 -11.43 -23.22
N GLU A 288 -43.11 -12.28 -22.45
CA GLU A 288 -42.78 -12.03 -21.04
C GLU A 288 -41.69 -10.96 -20.92
N LYS A 289 -41.65 -10.22 -19.80
CA LYS A 289 -40.53 -9.33 -19.47
C LYS A 289 -39.40 -10.10 -18.79
N ALA A 290 -38.17 -9.79 -19.15
CA ALA A 290 -36.99 -10.30 -18.46
C ALA A 290 -36.99 -9.87 -16.98
N THR A 291 -36.88 -10.84 -16.08
CA THR A 291 -36.85 -10.61 -14.63
C THR A 291 -35.42 -10.64 -14.08
N SER A 292 -35.23 -10.30 -12.81
CA SER A 292 -33.93 -10.39 -12.12
C SER A 292 -33.37 -11.83 -12.03
N LYS A 293 -34.20 -12.84 -12.30
CA LYS A 293 -33.81 -14.25 -12.37
C LYS A 293 -33.30 -14.67 -13.75
N SER A 294 -33.44 -13.80 -14.75
CA SER A 294 -32.93 -14.02 -16.11
C SER A 294 -31.54 -13.42 -16.27
N ILE A 295 -30.69 -14.07 -17.07
CA ILE A 295 -29.30 -13.67 -17.28
C ILE A 295 -29.24 -12.90 -18.60
N LYS A 296 -28.75 -11.67 -18.55
CA LYS A 296 -28.63 -10.83 -19.75
C LYS A 296 -27.27 -10.99 -20.39
N LEU A 297 -27.29 -11.04 -21.72
CA LEU A 297 -26.13 -11.25 -22.55
C LEU A 297 -25.96 -10.09 -23.53
N THR A 298 -24.71 -9.77 -23.86
CA THR A 298 -24.37 -8.81 -24.93
C THR A 298 -23.49 -9.47 -25.99
N PRO A 299 -23.75 -9.26 -27.28
CA PRO A 299 -22.91 -9.72 -28.37
C PRO A 299 -21.46 -9.23 -28.25
N LEU A 300 -20.51 -10.17 -28.34
CA LEU A 300 -19.08 -9.89 -28.36
C LEU A 300 -18.54 -9.93 -29.80
N GLU A 301 -18.80 -11.05 -30.50
CA GLU A 301 -18.26 -11.33 -31.83
C GLU A 301 -19.20 -12.28 -32.58
N ILE A 302 -19.38 -12.06 -33.89
CA ILE A 302 -20.07 -12.98 -34.79
C ILE A 302 -19.05 -13.47 -35.81
N LYS A 303 -18.83 -14.78 -35.89
CA LYS A 303 -17.95 -15.43 -36.88
C LYS A 303 -18.61 -16.70 -37.38
N GLU A 304 -18.66 -16.89 -38.70
CA GLU A 304 -19.12 -18.13 -39.34
C GLU A 304 -20.51 -18.60 -38.83
N GLY A 305 -21.45 -17.67 -38.65
CA GLY A 305 -22.80 -17.99 -38.14
C GLY A 305 -22.89 -18.24 -36.63
N VAL A 306 -21.78 -18.18 -35.89
CA VAL A 306 -21.74 -18.36 -34.43
C VAL A 306 -21.60 -17.00 -33.74
N LEU A 307 -22.55 -16.70 -32.86
CA LEU A 307 -22.53 -15.55 -31.98
C LEU A 307 -21.90 -15.91 -30.63
N LYS A 308 -20.84 -15.21 -30.27
CA LYS A 308 -20.27 -15.22 -28.92
C LYS A 308 -20.84 -14.05 -28.12
N THR A 309 -21.23 -14.30 -26.89
CA THR A 309 -21.79 -13.27 -26.00
C THR A 309 -21.15 -13.31 -24.61
N LEU A 310 -21.18 -12.16 -23.93
CA LEU A 310 -20.75 -11.97 -22.54
C LEU A 310 -21.96 -11.76 -21.63
N ILE A 311 -21.84 -12.18 -20.37
CA ILE A 311 -22.87 -11.98 -19.34
C ILE A 311 -22.76 -10.58 -18.76
N THR A 312 -23.75 -9.73 -19.01
CA THR A 312 -23.81 -8.36 -18.46
C THR A 312 -24.55 -8.26 -17.13
N GLN A 313 -25.43 -9.22 -16.84
CA GLN A 313 -26.21 -9.24 -15.60
C GLN A 313 -26.50 -10.69 -15.22
N GLY A 314 -26.22 -11.04 -13.96
CA GLY A 314 -26.31 -12.42 -13.47
C GLY A 314 -24.98 -13.17 -13.58
N ASP A 315 -25.03 -14.49 -13.37
CA ASP A 315 -23.83 -15.30 -13.24
C ASP A 315 -23.93 -16.62 -14.04
N GLY A 316 -22.85 -16.98 -14.73
CA GLY A 316 -22.78 -18.14 -15.60
C GLY A 316 -22.99 -19.48 -14.90
N SER A 317 -22.80 -19.57 -13.58
CA SER A 317 -23.15 -20.77 -12.79
C SER A 317 -24.63 -21.12 -12.85
N GLN A 318 -25.48 -20.10 -12.95
CA GLN A 318 -26.93 -20.23 -12.83
C GLN A 318 -27.60 -20.65 -14.14
N ILE A 319 -26.82 -20.79 -15.23
CA ILE A 319 -27.32 -21.21 -16.53
C ILE A 319 -27.56 -22.74 -16.49
N THR A 320 -28.81 -23.15 -16.68
CA THR A 320 -29.25 -24.56 -16.68
C THR A 320 -29.40 -25.18 -18.09
N ARG A 321 -29.47 -24.34 -19.16
CA ARG A 321 -29.66 -24.59 -20.61
C ARG A 321 -31.11 -24.49 -21.12
N GLU A 322 -31.30 -23.89 -22.31
CA GLU A 322 -31.42 -24.60 -23.62
C GLU A 322 -31.44 -23.64 -24.83
N TYR A 323 -31.87 -22.38 -24.68
CA TYR A 323 -31.92 -21.41 -25.80
C TYR A 323 -31.66 -19.96 -25.36
N VAL A 324 -31.08 -19.14 -26.24
CA VAL A 324 -31.00 -17.68 -26.10
C VAL A 324 -32.19 -17.02 -26.79
N TYR A 325 -32.68 -15.92 -26.23
CA TYR A 325 -33.77 -15.11 -26.79
C TYR A 325 -33.36 -13.65 -26.95
N LEU A 326 -34.03 -12.94 -27.87
CA LEU A 326 -33.80 -11.52 -28.14
C LEU A 326 -34.74 -10.64 -27.32
N LEU A 327 -34.20 -9.56 -26.75
CA LEU A 327 -34.94 -8.55 -26.00
C LEU A 327 -35.18 -7.30 -26.85
N ASP A 328 -36.38 -6.75 -26.75
CA ASP A 328 -36.67 -5.40 -27.24
C ASP A 328 -36.17 -4.32 -26.26
N ASN A 329 -36.26 -3.05 -26.68
CA ASN A 329 -35.86 -1.90 -25.86
C ASN A 329 -36.70 -1.73 -24.58
N SER A 330 -37.84 -2.41 -24.47
CA SER A 330 -38.71 -2.42 -23.28
C SER A 330 -38.41 -3.56 -22.31
N GLY A 331 -37.46 -4.44 -22.67
CA GLY A 331 -37.07 -5.62 -21.90
C GLY A 331 -38.00 -6.83 -22.06
N LYS A 332 -38.84 -6.86 -23.11
CA LYS A 332 -39.68 -8.02 -23.44
C LYS A 332 -38.97 -8.98 -24.38
N ILE A 333 -39.28 -10.26 -24.21
CA ILE A 333 -38.74 -11.37 -24.99
C ILE A 333 -39.50 -11.47 -26.32
N THR A 334 -38.79 -11.42 -27.44
CA THR A 334 -39.40 -11.27 -28.77
C THR A 334 -39.24 -12.50 -29.66
N LYS A 335 -38.01 -13.02 -29.78
CA LYS A 335 -37.70 -14.13 -30.68
C LYS A 335 -36.67 -15.06 -30.04
N LYS A 336 -36.81 -16.36 -30.33
CA LYS A 336 -35.85 -17.41 -29.98
C LYS A 336 -34.71 -17.40 -30.99
N VAL A 337 -33.47 -17.33 -30.51
CA VAL A 337 -32.26 -17.23 -31.35
C VAL A 337 -31.75 -18.63 -31.70
N GLY A 338 -31.29 -19.40 -30.71
CA GLY A 338 -30.64 -20.67 -31.00
C GLY A 338 -30.19 -21.41 -29.75
N LYS A 339 -29.71 -22.63 -29.95
CA LYS A 339 -29.20 -23.50 -28.87
C LYS A 339 -27.85 -22.99 -28.39
N VAL A 340 -27.57 -23.24 -27.11
CA VAL A 340 -26.49 -22.58 -26.38
C VAL A 340 -25.39 -23.56 -25.99
N GLU A 341 -24.15 -23.23 -26.32
CA GLU A 341 -22.95 -23.79 -25.72
C GLU A 341 -22.33 -22.78 -24.75
N VAL A 342 -22.12 -23.16 -23.49
CA VAL A 342 -21.56 -22.25 -22.48
C VAL A 342 -20.17 -22.71 -22.08
N LYS A 343 -19.17 -21.85 -22.32
CA LYS A 343 -17.79 -22.05 -21.85
C LYS A 343 -17.62 -21.29 -20.54
N ARG A 344 -17.23 -21.99 -19.47
CA ARG A 344 -17.13 -21.44 -18.11
C ARG A 344 -15.71 -21.54 -17.53
N PRO A 345 -14.70 -20.84 -18.09
CA PRO A 345 -13.30 -20.99 -17.67
C PRO A 345 -13.12 -20.68 -16.18
N ARG A 346 -13.72 -19.60 -15.66
CA ARG A 346 -13.70 -19.27 -14.24
C ARG A 346 -14.26 -20.38 -13.36
N PHE A 347 -15.41 -20.95 -13.70
CA PHE A 347 -16.00 -22.01 -12.87
C PHE A 347 -15.16 -23.26 -12.86
N LEU A 348 -14.57 -23.61 -14.00
CA LEU A 348 -13.63 -24.71 -14.09
C LEU A 348 -12.34 -24.42 -13.31
N LEU A 349 -11.85 -23.18 -13.33
CA LEU A 349 -10.67 -22.73 -12.56
C LEU A 349 -10.95 -22.62 -11.06
N LYS A 350 -12.12 -22.14 -10.64
CA LYS A 350 -12.54 -22.09 -9.24
C LYS A 350 -12.79 -23.49 -8.71
N LYS A 351 -13.52 -24.33 -9.45
CA LYS A 351 -13.67 -25.74 -9.12
C LYS A 351 -12.31 -26.43 -9.06
N ALA A 352 -11.42 -26.16 -10.01
CA ALA A 352 -10.06 -26.65 -9.97
C ALA A 352 -9.33 -26.13 -8.74
N ALA A 353 -9.40 -24.85 -8.38
CA ALA A 353 -8.73 -24.23 -7.23
C ALA A 353 -9.26 -24.73 -5.88
N ASP A 354 -10.59 -24.85 -5.73
CA ASP A 354 -11.27 -25.42 -4.57
C ASP A 354 -10.89 -26.92 -4.45
N GLU A 355 -10.82 -27.65 -5.57
CA GLU A 355 -10.26 -29.01 -5.60
C GLU A 355 -8.73 -29.01 -5.39
N THR A 356 -8.02 -27.94 -5.76
CA THR A 356 -6.57 -27.77 -5.52
C THR A 356 -6.30 -27.50 -4.04
N GLU A 357 -7.20 -26.86 -3.31
CA GLU A 357 -7.12 -26.71 -1.85
C GLU A 357 -7.16 -28.07 -1.14
N GLU A 358 -7.93 -29.02 -1.67
CA GLU A 358 -7.96 -30.41 -1.20
C GLU A 358 -6.78 -31.23 -1.75
N VAL A 359 -6.27 -30.89 -2.94
CA VAL A 359 -5.27 -31.65 -3.68
C VAL A 359 -3.84 -31.21 -3.40
N VAL A 360 -3.51 -29.95 -3.13
CA VAL A 360 -2.13 -29.53 -2.80
C VAL A 360 -1.59 -30.28 -1.59
N PRO A 361 -2.33 -30.42 -0.47
CA PRO A 361 -1.89 -31.25 0.65
C PRO A 361 -1.74 -32.72 0.25
N LYS A 362 -2.67 -33.26 -0.56
CA LYS A 362 -2.61 -34.64 -1.05
C LYS A 362 -1.44 -34.86 -2.03
N LEU A 363 -1.14 -33.88 -2.88
CA LEU A 363 -0.06 -33.88 -3.87
C LEU A 363 1.28 -33.71 -3.17
N SER A 364 1.37 -32.84 -2.16
CA SER A 364 2.53 -32.76 -1.27
C SER A 364 2.76 -34.09 -0.55
N GLY A 365 1.72 -34.69 0.03
CA GLY A 365 1.82 -36.03 0.64
C GLY A 365 2.22 -37.11 -0.37
N ILE A 366 1.70 -37.04 -1.60
CA ILE A 366 2.05 -37.90 -2.73
C ILE A 366 3.54 -37.72 -3.10
N LEU A 367 4.04 -36.49 -3.21
CA LEU A 367 5.43 -36.18 -3.55
C LEU A 367 6.41 -36.59 -2.43
N THR A 368 6.06 -36.35 -1.17
CA THR A 368 6.81 -36.87 -0.02
C THR A 368 6.81 -38.41 0.00
N ASN A 369 5.69 -39.05 -0.35
CA ASN A 369 5.64 -40.50 -0.49
C ASN A 369 6.53 -41.00 -1.64
N ALA A 370 6.65 -40.27 -2.75
CA ALA A 370 7.54 -40.63 -3.85
C ALA A 370 9.01 -40.59 -3.44
N GLU A 371 9.41 -39.57 -2.68
CA GLU A 371 10.76 -39.46 -2.12
C GLU A 371 11.06 -40.61 -1.14
N GLN A 372 10.11 -40.93 -0.26
CA GLN A 372 10.22 -42.08 0.65
C GLN A 372 10.28 -43.41 -0.10
N ILE A 373 9.48 -43.60 -1.16
CA ILE A 373 9.52 -44.80 -2.00
C ILE A 373 10.87 -44.90 -2.71
N ASN A 374 11.40 -43.80 -3.22
CA ASN A 374 12.72 -43.75 -3.86
C ASN A 374 13.85 -44.16 -2.89
N GLN A 375 13.85 -43.60 -1.68
CA GLN A 375 14.82 -43.98 -0.65
C GLN A 375 14.70 -45.47 -0.26
N LYS A 376 13.47 -45.98 -0.13
CA LYS A 376 13.22 -47.40 0.12
C LYS A 376 13.69 -48.29 -1.03
N LEU A 377 13.46 -47.89 -2.28
CA LEU A 377 13.99 -48.59 -3.48
C LEU A 377 15.52 -48.65 -3.46
N LEU A 378 16.19 -47.55 -3.15
CA LEU A 378 17.66 -47.51 -3.06
C LEU A 378 18.18 -48.40 -1.93
N THR A 379 17.49 -48.43 -0.80
CA THR A 379 17.86 -49.27 0.36
C THR A 379 17.68 -50.76 0.04
N TRP A 380 16.57 -51.08 -0.63
CA TRP A 380 16.28 -52.42 -1.12
C TRP A 380 17.30 -52.89 -2.16
N LEU A 381 17.63 -52.03 -3.13
CA LEU A 381 18.63 -52.29 -4.17
C LEU A 381 19.99 -52.67 -3.57
N ASN A 382 20.46 -51.91 -2.58
CA ASN A 382 21.71 -52.18 -1.88
C ASN A 382 21.62 -53.52 -1.11
N SER A 383 20.51 -53.75 -0.40
CA SER A 383 20.30 -54.98 0.38
C SER A 383 20.22 -56.24 -0.50
N TYR A 384 19.64 -56.12 -1.69
CA TYR A 384 19.54 -57.19 -2.67
C TYR A 384 20.90 -57.49 -3.32
N GLN A 385 21.67 -56.44 -3.65
CA GLN A 385 23.04 -56.59 -4.16
C GLN A 385 23.93 -57.32 -3.14
N ASP A 386 23.91 -56.90 -1.87
CA ASP A 386 24.64 -57.57 -0.79
C ASP A 386 24.23 -59.05 -0.63
N GLY A 387 22.95 -59.36 -0.85
CA GLY A 387 22.43 -60.73 -0.81
C GLY A 387 22.96 -61.58 -1.96
N LEU A 388 23.02 -61.03 -3.18
CA LEU A 388 23.59 -61.70 -4.35
C LEU A 388 25.09 -61.98 -4.17
N ASP A 389 25.84 -61.02 -3.66
CA ASP A 389 27.27 -61.17 -3.39
C ASP A 389 27.53 -62.29 -2.36
N LYS A 390 26.70 -62.37 -1.31
CA LYS A 390 26.75 -63.46 -0.32
C LYS A 390 26.48 -64.82 -0.96
N VAL A 391 25.48 -64.92 -1.83
CA VAL A 391 25.17 -66.17 -2.57
C VAL A 391 26.33 -66.56 -3.49
N GLY A 392 26.94 -65.60 -4.19
CA GLY A 392 28.12 -65.82 -5.04
C GLY A 392 29.33 -66.37 -4.26
N ASN A 393 29.62 -65.78 -3.10
CA ASN A 393 30.69 -66.24 -2.22
C ASN A 393 30.41 -67.65 -1.68
N LEU A 394 29.19 -67.91 -1.17
CA LEU A 394 28.80 -69.23 -0.66
C LEU A 394 28.83 -70.31 -1.75
N LYS A 395 28.46 -69.96 -2.99
CA LYS A 395 28.58 -70.85 -4.15
C LYS A 395 30.04 -71.24 -4.42
N SER A 396 30.96 -70.27 -4.36
CA SER A 396 32.40 -70.52 -4.52
C SER A 396 32.90 -71.48 -3.44
N ASP A 397 32.53 -71.26 -2.18
CA ASP A 397 32.93 -72.12 -1.07
C ASP A 397 32.31 -73.51 -1.15
N LEU A 398 31.04 -73.63 -1.57
CA LEU A 398 30.39 -74.93 -1.81
C LEU A 398 31.10 -75.71 -2.92
N THR A 399 31.56 -75.01 -3.97
CA THR A 399 32.33 -75.63 -5.06
C THR A 399 33.69 -76.12 -4.58
N LYS A 400 34.38 -75.36 -3.71
CA LYS A 400 35.62 -75.81 -3.07
C LYS A 400 35.40 -77.09 -2.24
N GLN A 401 34.33 -77.15 -1.44
CA GLN A 401 34.03 -78.35 -0.65
C GLN A 401 33.61 -79.54 -1.51
N LYS A 402 32.89 -79.31 -2.62
CA LYS A 402 32.58 -80.34 -3.61
C LYS A 402 33.85 -80.98 -4.19
N ASN A 403 34.85 -80.17 -4.51
CA ASN A 403 36.12 -80.69 -5.05
C ASN A 403 36.86 -81.52 -3.99
N LYS A 404 36.97 -81.02 -2.76
CA LYS A 404 37.54 -81.80 -1.63
C LYS A 404 36.82 -83.13 -1.39
N LEU A 405 35.49 -83.10 -1.49
CA LEU A 405 34.65 -84.30 -1.36
C LEU A 405 34.96 -85.32 -2.47
N ASN A 406 35.14 -84.88 -3.72
CA ASN A 406 35.53 -85.76 -4.83
C ASN A 406 36.94 -86.33 -4.64
N ASP A 407 37.90 -85.51 -4.19
CA ASP A 407 39.29 -85.93 -3.93
C ASP A 407 39.35 -87.01 -2.83
N PHE A 408 38.56 -86.83 -1.75
CA PHE A 408 38.40 -87.81 -0.68
C PHE A 408 37.94 -89.19 -1.20
N ALA A 409 36.99 -89.19 -2.15
CA ALA A 409 36.47 -90.42 -2.74
C ALA A 409 37.44 -91.10 -3.72
N LEU A 410 38.22 -90.34 -4.48
CA LEU A 410 39.21 -90.88 -5.43
C LEU A 410 40.40 -91.54 -4.71
N ASN A 411 40.76 -91.05 -3.52
CA ASN A 411 41.92 -91.52 -2.78
C ASN A 411 41.62 -92.72 -1.84
N ASN A 412 40.41 -93.29 -1.86
CA ASN A 412 39.99 -94.41 -0.99
C ASN A 412 40.26 -94.15 0.51
N GLN A 413 40.25 -92.88 0.94
CA GLN A 413 40.54 -92.50 2.31
C GLN A 413 39.46 -93.04 3.26
N LYS A 414 39.89 -93.66 4.36
CA LYS A 414 39.02 -94.26 5.38
C LYS A 414 38.85 -93.36 6.62
N ASP A 415 39.27 -92.10 6.55
CA ASP A 415 39.19 -91.18 7.69
C ASP A 415 37.79 -90.57 7.81
N ILE A 416 37.01 -91.15 8.72
CA ILE A 416 35.65 -90.70 9.04
C ILE A 416 35.65 -89.26 9.58
N LYS A 417 36.72 -88.81 10.27
CA LYS A 417 36.79 -87.45 10.81
C LYS A 417 36.96 -86.41 9.71
N GLU A 418 37.80 -86.69 8.73
CA GLU A 418 37.98 -85.82 7.55
C GLU A 418 36.68 -85.70 6.75
N PHE A 419 35.98 -86.83 6.53
CA PHE A 419 34.66 -86.81 5.88
C PHE A 419 33.61 -86.02 6.68
N LEU A 420 33.59 -86.17 8.00
CA LEU A 420 32.68 -85.45 8.89
C LEU A 420 32.94 -83.94 8.88
N ASP A 421 34.20 -83.50 8.82
CA ASP A 421 34.56 -82.07 8.67
C ASP A 421 34.08 -81.49 7.33
N ILE A 422 34.28 -82.22 6.21
CA ILE A 422 33.78 -81.82 4.89
C ILE A 422 32.26 -81.69 4.90
N VAL A 423 31.55 -82.67 5.47
CA VAL A 423 30.09 -82.69 5.55
C VAL A 423 29.56 -81.56 6.46
N SER A 424 30.24 -81.27 7.58
CA SER A 424 29.85 -80.17 8.46
C SER A 424 29.99 -78.82 7.75
N LYS A 425 31.11 -78.58 7.05
CA LYS A 425 31.30 -77.35 6.27
C LYS A 425 30.29 -77.20 5.15
N ILE A 426 29.94 -78.29 4.46
CA ILE A 426 28.87 -78.28 3.46
C ILE A 426 27.54 -77.89 4.12
N THR A 427 27.22 -78.44 5.29
CA THR A 427 25.98 -78.15 6.04
C THR A 427 25.90 -76.68 6.46
N ASP A 428 27.00 -76.10 6.94
CA ASP A 428 27.06 -74.68 7.33
C ASP A 428 26.86 -73.77 6.11
N ILE A 429 27.51 -74.09 4.98
CA ILE A 429 27.38 -73.36 3.72
C ILE A 429 25.94 -73.46 3.19
N THR A 430 25.32 -74.65 3.20
CA THR A 430 23.95 -74.84 2.70
C THR A 430 22.92 -74.15 3.57
N THR A 431 23.11 -74.12 4.88
CA THR A 431 22.25 -73.39 5.82
C THR A 431 22.34 -71.88 5.59
N SER A 432 23.55 -71.35 5.42
CA SER A 432 23.77 -69.93 5.11
C SER A 432 23.20 -69.54 3.74
N LEU A 433 23.29 -70.46 2.77
CA LEU A 433 22.73 -70.29 1.43
C LEU A 433 21.20 -70.30 1.47
N GLU A 434 20.57 -71.20 2.22
CA GLU A 434 19.12 -71.21 2.44
C GLU A 434 18.65 -69.89 3.06
N ALA A 435 19.34 -69.41 4.10
CA ALA A 435 19.02 -68.13 4.75
C ALA A 435 19.18 -66.94 3.79
N SER A 436 20.23 -66.93 2.97
CA SER A 436 20.48 -65.87 2.00
C SER A 436 19.45 -65.87 0.88
N LEU A 437 19.10 -67.03 0.33
CA LEU A 437 18.06 -67.17 -0.68
C LEU A 437 16.66 -66.83 -0.13
N THR A 438 16.37 -67.18 1.13
CA THR A 438 15.11 -66.80 1.79
C THR A 438 15.00 -65.28 1.98
N ARG A 439 16.11 -64.60 2.29
CA ARG A 439 16.14 -63.13 2.35
C ARG A 439 15.94 -62.48 0.98
N LEU A 440 16.48 -63.07 -0.08
CA LEU A 440 16.26 -62.59 -1.45
C LEU A 440 14.80 -62.78 -1.89
N ASP A 441 14.14 -63.85 -1.44
CA ASP A 441 12.71 -64.12 -1.64
C ASP A 441 11.83 -63.10 -0.88
N SER A 442 12.13 -62.80 0.39
CA SER A 442 11.38 -61.76 1.12
C SER A 442 11.55 -60.36 0.50
N LEU A 443 12.75 -60.05 -0.01
CA LEU A 443 13.00 -58.81 -0.72
C LEU A 443 12.17 -58.74 -2.04
N GLN A 444 11.87 -59.87 -2.68
CA GLN A 444 10.99 -59.89 -3.86
C GLN A 444 9.57 -59.40 -3.53
N GLU A 445 9.00 -59.86 -2.41
CA GLU A 445 7.66 -59.44 -1.98
C GLU A 445 7.60 -57.93 -1.73
N GLU A 446 8.64 -57.37 -1.09
CA GLU A 446 8.78 -55.93 -0.89
C GLU A 446 8.81 -55.16 -2.21
N LEU A 447 9.52 -55.66 -3.23
CA LEU A 447 9.59 -55.05 -4.55
C LEU A 447 8.22 -55.05 -5.26
N LEU A 448 7.46 -56.14 -5.17
CA LEU A 448 6.11 -56.25 -5.73
C LEU A 448 5.13 -55.27 -5.06
N HIS A 449 5.19 -55.15 -3.73
CA HIS A 449 4.43 -54.14 -3.00
C HIS A 449 4.81 -52.72 -3.44
N MET A 450 6.10 -52.48 -3.69
CA MET A 450 6.61 -51.19 -4.12
C MET A 450 6.17 -50.80 -5.54
N ASP A 451 6.19 -51.74 -6.50
CA ASP A 451 5.64 -51.52 -7.86
C ASP A 451 4.15 -51.16 -7.82
N SER A 452 3.36 -51.86 -6.99
CA SER A 452 1.94 -51.59 -6.80
C SER A 452 1.67 -50.18 -6.24
N ASN A 453 2.47 -49.76 -5.25
CA ASN A 453 2.40 -48.41 -4.69
C ASN A 453 2.73 -47.35 -5.76
N PHE A 454 3.75 -47.61 -6.59
CA PHE A 454 4.16 -46.70 -7.67
C PHE A 454 3.09 -46.56 -8.77
N ARG A 455 2.39 -47.64 -9.12
CA ARG A 455 1.22 -47.61 -10.04
C ARG A 455 0.06 -46.80 -9.47
N THR A 456 -0.19 -46.90 -8.18
CA THR A 456 -1.25 -46.14 -7.51
C THR A 456 -0.92 -44.65 -7.47
N PHE A 457 0.35 -44.34 -7.20
CA PHE A 457 0.89 -42.97 -7.24
C PHE A 457 0.72 -42.33 -8.62
N GLU A 458 1.18 -42.96 -9.70
CA GLU A 458 1.07 -42.43 -11.06
C GLU A 458 -0.39 -42.19 -11.45
N ARG A 459 -1.29 -43.12 -11.14
CA ARG A 459 -2.73 -42.99 -11.43
C ARG A 459 -3.36 -41.79 -10.73
N ASN A 460 -2.94 -41.52 -9.49
CA ASN A 460 -3.41 -40.36 -8.75
C ASN A 460 -2.86 -39.06 -9.34
N LEU A 461 -1.58 -39.05 -9.74
CA LEU A 461 -0.97 -37.91 -10.43
C LEU A 461 -1.65 -37.62 -11.78
N GLU A 462 -1.95 -38.65 -12.58
CA GLU A 462 -2.62 -38.51 -13.89
C GLU A 462 -4.01 -37.86 -13.75
N LYS A 463 -4.79 -38.30 -12.76
CA LYS A 463 -6.10 -37.71 -12.46
C LYS A 463 -5.98 -36.21 -12.19
N GLN A 464 -4.98 -35.80 -11.40
CA GLN A 464 -4.78 -34.41 -11.04
C GLN A 464 -4.28 -33.55 -12.20
N VAL A 465 -3.34 -34.05 -13.00
CA VAL A 465 -2.86 -33.32 -14.19
C VAL A 465 -3.99 -33.15 -15.21
N THR A 466 -4.83 -34.16 -15.39
CA THR A 466 -5.98 -34.08 -16.30
C THR A 466 -6.99 -33.01 -15.86
N LEU A 467 -7.28 -32.90 -14.56
CA LEU A 467 -8.17 -31.86 -14.03
C LEU A 467 -7.61 -30.44 -14.25
N LEU A 468 -6.30 -30.24 -14.05
CA LEU A 468 -5.65 -28.95 -14.26
C LEU A 468 -5.59 -28.55 -15.75
N SER A 469 -5.35 -29.51 -16.65
CA SER A 469 -5.40 -29.26 -18.10
C SER A 469 -6.80 -28.92 -18.59
N LEU A 470 -7.84 -29.59 -18.06
CA LEU A 470 -9.24 -29.23 -18.34
C LEU A 470 -9.61 -27.82 -17.83
N ALA A 471 -8.91 -27.34 -16.80
CA ALA A 471 -9.04 -25.97 -16.28
C ALA A 471 -8.23 -24.93 -17.06
N GLY A 472 -7.49 -25.32 -18.12
CA GLY A 472 -6.64 -24.41 -18.89
C GLY A 472 -5.40 -23.91 -18.14
N ALA A 473 -5.06 -24.56 -17.01
CA ALA A 473 -3.89 -24.27 -16.19
C ALA A 473 -2.74 -25.24 -16.54
N ASP A 474 -2.40 -25.32 -17.82
CA ASP A 474 -1.32 -26.19 -18.31
C ASP A 474 0.03 -25.74 -17.75
N ASN A 475 0.48 -26.39 -16.68
CA ASN A 475 1.82 -26.20 -16.16
C ASN A 475 2.78 -27.20 -16.83
N LYS A 476 3.65 -26.68 -17.70
CA LYS A 476 4.68 -27.48 -18.39
C LYS A 476 5.48 -28.35 -17.44
N ARG A 477 5.79 -27.87 -16.23
CA ARG A 477 6.56 -28.62 -15.22
C ARG A 477 5.79 -29.80 -14.64
N LEU A 478 4.47 -29.67 -14.46
CA LEU A 478 3.62 -30.78 -14.01
C LEU A 478 3.45 -31.85 -15.11
N ILE A 479 3.37 -31.43 -16.37
CA ILE A 479 3.33 -32.34 -17.52
C ILE A 479 4.66 -33.09 -17.66
N GLU A 480 5.79 -32.39 -17.49
CA GLU A 480 7.14 -32.98 -17.47
C GLU A 480 7.31 -33.95 -16.29
N LEU A 481 6.82 -33.57 -15.11
CA LEU A 481 6.82 -34.43 -13.93
C LEU A 481 6.03 -35.72 -14.20
N ARG A 482 4.80 -35.62 -14.70
CA ARG A 482 3.97 -36.77 -15.08
C ARG A 482 4.70 -37.68 -16.04
N LYS A 483 5.33 -37.11 -17.08
CA LYS A 483 6.10 -37.88 -18.06
C LYS A 483 7.28 -38.61 -17.41
N SER A 484 7.98 -37.94 -16.50
CA SER A 484 9.15 -38.49 -15.80
C SER A 484 8.76 -39.63 -14.86
N ILE A 485 7.64 -39.47 -14.13
CA ILE A 485 7.05 -40.51 -13.28
C ILE A 485 6.56 -41.70 -14.11
N HIS A 486 5.91 -41.45 -15.25
CA HIS A 486 5.43 -42.52 -16.14
C HIS A 486 6.59 -43.37 -16.67
N GLN A 487 7.66 -42.70 -17.10
CA GLN A 487 8.88 -43.38 -17.57
C GLN A 487 9.55 -44.18 -16.45
N LEU A 488 9.65 -43.63 -15.23
CA LEU A 488 10.19 -44.39 -14.10
C LEU A 488 9.33 -45.61 -13.81
N ARG A 489 7.99 -45.48 -13.76
CA ARG A 489 7.11 -46.64 -13.51
C ARG A 489 7.37 -47.73 -14.54
N GLN A 490 7.43 -47.38 -15.83
CA GLN A 490 7.72 -48.37 -16.87
C GLN A 490 9.07 -49.08 -16.61
N GLN A 491 10.09 -48.34 -16.20
CA GLN A 491 11.38 -48.92 -15.82
C GLN A 491 11.27 -49.82 -14.59
N VAL A 492 10.67 -49.36 -13.49
CA VAL A 492 10.47 -50.12 -12.26
C VAL A 492 9.69 -51.40 -12.55
N THR A 493 8.53 -51.31 -13.20
CA THR A 493 7.71 -52.47 -13.57
C THR A 493 8.51 -53.45 -14.43
N SER A 494 9.19 -52.97 -15.48
CA SER A 494 9.96 -53.84 -16.37
C SER A 494 11.12 -54.56 -15.64
N GLN A 495 11.83 -53.85 -14.76
CA GLN A 495 12.89 -54.46 -13.96
C GLN A 495 12.32 -55.41 -12.91
N THR A 496 11.23 -55.05 -12.23
CA THR A 496 10.51 -55.89 -11.27
C THR A 496 10.04 -57.19 -11.92
N ASP A 497 9.37 -57.14 -13.07
CA ASP A 497 8.90 -58.33 -13.80
C ASP A 497 10.07 -59.25 -14.17
N THR A 498 11.21 -58.67 -14.56
CA THR A 498 12.43 -59.41 -14.89
C THR A 498 13.07 -60.05 -13.66
N ILE A 499 13.18 -59.31 -12.56
CA ILE A 499 13.76 -59.77 -11.29
C ILE A 499 12.88 -60.88 -10.70
N VAL A 500 11.57 -60.66 -10.61
CA VAL A 500 10.56 -61.64 -10.17
C VAL A 500 10.61 -62.91 -11.02
N GLY A 501 10.66 -62.75 -12.35
CA GLY A 501 10.77 -63.88 -13.28
C GLY A 501 12.04 -64.70 -13.05
N LYS A 502 13.15 -64.06 -12.67
CA LYS A 502 14.42 -64.73 -12.32
C LYS A 502 14.40 -65.35 -10.92
N ILE A 503 13.83 -64.68 -9.91
CA ILE A 503 13.74 -65.20 -8.54
C ILE A 503 12.81 -66.42 -8.46
N ASN A 504 11.75 -66.46 -9.26
CA ASN A 504 10.89 -67.64 -9.36
C ASN A 504 11.66 -68.90 -9.81
N GLN A 505 12.84 -68.76 -10.42
CA GLN A 505 13.73 -69.87 -10.77
C GLN A 505 14.53 -70.39 -9.57
N TYR A 506 14.58 -69.66 -8.45
CA TYR A 506 15.25 -70.01 -7.19
C TYR A 506 14.34 -70.79 -6.23
N ASN A 507 13.03 -70.64 -6.34
CA ASN A 507 12.06 -71.34 -5.48
C ASN A 507 12.19 -72.87 -5.51
N PRO A 508 12.42 -73.51 -6.68
CA PRO A 508 12.73 -74.95 -6.73
C PRO A 508 14.05 -75.31 -6.03
N LEU A 509 15.04 -74.41 -6.02
CA LEU A 509 16.32 -74.62 -5.36
C LEU A 509 16.19 -74.49 -3.84
N LEU A 510 15.43 -73.52 -3.34
CA LEU A 510 15.12 -73.36 -1.91
C LEU A 510 14.48 -74.61 -1.32
N ASN A 511 13.48 -75.17 -2.00
CA ASN A 511 12.82 -76.41 -1.55
C ASN A 511 13.76 -77.62 -1.58
N LYS A 512 14.63 -77.71 -2.59
CA LYS A 512 15.66 -78.75 -2.67
C LYS A 512 16.73 -78.58 -1.59
N LEU A 513 17.16 -77.36 -1.32
CA LEU A 513 18.13 -77.00 -0.27
C LEU A 513 17.60 -77.36 1.10
N ARG A 514 16.35 -77.00 1.43
CA ARG A 514 15.69 -77.39 2.70
C ARG A 514 15.68 -78.90 2.90
N ASN A 515 15.24 -79.63 1.88
CA ASN A 515 15.21 -81.09 1.91
C ASN A 515 16.61 -81.68 2.06
N TRP A 516 17.61 -81.09 1.41
CA TRP A 516 19.00 -81.52 1.52
C TRP A 516 19.60 -81.21 2.89
N ASN A 517 19.34 -80.02 3.44
CA ASN A 517 19.83 -79.59 4.75
C ASN A 517 19.31 -80.52 5.85
N ASN A 518 18.02 -80.88 5.79
CA ASN A 518 17.42 -81.87 6.70
C ASN A 518 18.08 -83.26 6.61
N LYS A 519 18.47 -83.69 5.40
CA LYS A 519 19.20 -84.95 5.19
C LYS A 519 20.64 -84.86 5.70
N LEU A 520 21.34 -83.75 5.46
CA LEU A 520 22.70 -83.51 5.96
C LEU A 520 22.74 -83.48 7.49
N GLU A 521 21.75 -82.87 8.13
CA GLU A 521 21.65 -82.80 9.58
C GLU A 521 21.34 -84.17 10.20
N SER A 522 20.43 -84.93 9.58
CA SER A 522 20.17 -86.34 9.96
C SER A 522 21.43 -87.20 9.80
N PHE A 523 22.17 -86.96 8.72
CA PHE A 523 23.41 -87.67 8.42
C PHE A 523 24.54 -87.32 9.40
N LYS A 524 24.70 -86.05 9.75
CA LYS A 524 25.64 -85.57 10.78
C LYS A 524 25.38 -86.28 12.12
N LYS A 525 24.11 -86.40 12.53
CA LYS A 525 23.72 -87.14 13.75
C LYS A 525 24.07 -88.63 13.68
N VAL A 526 23.84 -89.28 12.54
CA VAL A 526 24.20 -90.70 12.32
C VAL A 526 25.72 -90.90 12.37
N LEU A 527 26.49 -90.04 11.71
CA LEU A 527 27.96 -90.12 11.74
C LEU A 527 28.55 -89.83 13.12
N GLN A 528 27.98 -88.88 13.86
CA GLN A 528 28.40 -88.58 15.24
C GLN A 528 28.10 -89.74 16.20
N ALA A 529 26.96 -90.41 16.03
CA ALA A 529 26.63 -91.63 16.79
C ALA A 529 27.51 -92.82 16.37
N GLY A 530 27.81 -92.93 15.07
CA GLY A 530 28.60 -93.99 14.48
C GLY A 530 30.11 -93.84 14.63
N ALA A 531 30.65 -92.65 14.93
CA ALA A 531 32.08 -92.43 15.18
C ALA A 531 32.66 -93.28 16.33
N ASN A 532 31.79 -93.85 17.18
CA ASN A 532 32.13 -94.78 18.26
C ASN A 532 31.93 -96.26 17.91
N SER A 533 31.57 -96.59 16.66
CA SER A 533 31.34 -97.97 16.16
C SER A 533 31.87 -98.15 14.72
N LYS A 534 32.15 -99.39 14.28
CA LYS A 534 32.70 -99.66 12.94
C LYS A 534 31.61 -99.52 11.86
N ILE A 535 31.45 -98.32 11.29
CA ILE A 535 30.64 -98.10 10.07
C ILE A 535 31.30 -98.82 8.88
N SER A 536 30.51 -99.55 8.09
CA SER A 536 31.04 -100.27 6.93
C SER A 536 31.39 -99.33 5.77
N SER A 537 32.38 -99.71 4.96
CA SER A 537 32.76 -98.96 3.75
C SER A 537 31.63 -98.86 2.72
N LYS A 538 30.69 -99.82 2.73
CA LYS A 538 29.50 -99.80 1.88
C LYS A 538 28.53 -98.68 2.27
N GLU A 539 28.30 -98.50 3.57
CA GLU A 539 27.43 -97.44 4.10
C GLU A 539 28.03 -96.04 3.84
N ILE A 540 29.34 -95.87 4.04
CA ILE A 540 30.03 -94.60 3.72
C ILE A 540 29.92 -94.28 2.22
N ASN A 541 30.07 -95.28 1.35
CA ASN A 541 29.94 -95.09 -0.10
C ASN A 541 28.52 -94.74 -0.56
N GLU A 542 27.49 -95.31 0.07
CA GLU A 542 26.10 -94.94 -0.21
C GLU A 542 25.80 -93.50 0.25
N LEU A 543 26.30 -93.11 1.42
CA LEU A 543 26.15 -91.76 1.97
C LEU A 543 26.92 -90.72 1.13
N PHE A 544 28.12 -91.06 0.67
CA PHE A 544 28.87 -90.25 -0.28
C PHE A 544 28.09 -89.97 -1.57
N LYS A 545 27.45 -91.00 -2.17
CA LYS A 545 26.64 -90.82 -3.39
C LYS A 545 25.48 -89.86 -3.18
N VAL A 546 24.84 -89.91 -2.00
CA VAL A 546 23.74 -89.00 -1.65
C VAL A 546 24.25 -87.56 -1.50
N VAL A 547 25.35 -87.34 -0.78
CA VAL A 547 25.91 -86.00 -0.56
C VAL A 547 26.47 -85.41 -1.86
N SER A 548 27.26 -86.19 -2.62
CA SER A 548 27.86 -85.78 -3.89
C SER A 548 26.83 -85.49 -4.99
N GLY A 549 25.74 -86.27 -5.05
CA GLY A 549 24.61 -85.99 -5.94
C GLY A 549 23.92 -84.67 -5.61
N ASN A 550 23.55 -84.48 -4.35
CA ASN A 550 22.81 -83.28 -3.91
C ASN A 550 23.66 -82.00 -4.00
N ILE A 551 24.96 -82.03 -3.66
CA ILE A 551 25.86 -80.88 -3.84
C ILE A 551 26.10 -80.59 -5.33
N GLY A 552 26.17 -81.63 -6.16
CA GLY A 552 26.28 -81.50 -7.61
C GLY A 552 25.08 -80.76 -8.21
N ASP A 553 23.88 -81.17 -7.83
CA ASP A 553 22.63 -80.57 -8.28
C ASP A 553 22.42 -79.15 -7.73
N THR A 554 22.84 -78.91 -6.49
CA THR A 554 22.78 -77.56 -5.89
C THR A 554 23.74 -76.60 -6.60
N VAL A 555 24.99 -77.01 -6.84
CA VAL A 555 25.96 -76.18 -7.57
C VAL A 555 25.49 -75.93 -9.02
N LYS A 556 24.90 -76.92 -9.69
CA LYS A 556 24.26 -76.73 -11.01
C LYS A 556 23.11 -75.72 -10.94
N GLY A 557 22.27 -75.81 -9.91
CA GLY A 557 21.21 -74.83 -9.65
C GLY A 557 21.74 -73.41 -9.47
N LEU A 558 22.78 -73.24 -8.65
CA LEU A 558 23.45 -71.96 -8.42
C LEU A 558 24.22 -71.43 -9.64
N ASN A 559 24.58 -72.29 -10.60
CA ASN A 559 25.18 -71.87 -11.87
C ASN A 559 24.18 -71.22 -12.82
N ASN A 560 22.91 -71.55 -12.70
CA ASN A 560 21.85 -70.91 -13.48
C ASN A 560 21.50 -69.51 -12.96
N ILE A 561 21.98 -69.15 -11.76
CA ILE A 561 21.86 -67.80 -11.19
C ILE A 561 22.90 -66.89 -11.86
N ASN A 562 22.48 -66.16 -12.89
CA ASN A 562 23.35 -65.19 -13.56
C ASN A 562 23.41 -63.87 -12.78
N GLN A 563 24.36 -63.80 -11.84
CA GLN A 563 24.64 -62.65 -10.97
C GLN A 563 24.91 -61.36 -11.77
N SER A 564 25.79 -61.43 -12.78
CA SER A 564 26.18 -60.26 -13.58
C SER A 564 25.00 -59.57 -14.28
N GLN A 565 24.06 -60.36 -14.81
CA GLN A 565 22.86 -59.81 -15.42
C GLN A 565 21.89 -59.20 -14.41
N LEU A 566 21.88 -59.66 -13.15
CA LEU A 566 21.06 -59.04 -12.11
C LEU A 566 21.69 -57.73 -11.66
N GLU A 567 23.01 -57.70 -11.45
CA GLU A 567 23.75 -56.48 -11.11
C GLU A 567 23.56 -55.37 -12.15
N GLU A 568 23.66 -55.69 -13.44
CA GLU A 568 23.44 -54.72 -14.53
C GLU A 568 22.02 -54.13 -14.47
N LYS A 569 21.01 -54.94 -14.15
CA LYS A 569 19.62 -54.50 -14.08
C LYS A 569 19.35 -53.67 -12.82
N LEU A 570 19.98 -54.00 -11.71
CA LEU A 570 19.96 -53.22 -10.47
C LEU A 570 20.64 -51.85 -10.67
N LEU A 571 21.75 -51.79 -11.40
CA LEU A 571 22.43 -50.54 -11.75
C LEU A 571 21.57 -49.65 -12.66
N ASN A 572 20.95 -50.22 -13.68
CA ASN A 572 20.03 -49.48 -14.56
C ASN A 572 18.82 -48.91 -13.79
N LEU A 573 18.28 -49.67 -12.84
CA LEU A 573 17.20 -49.20 -11.97
C LEU A 573 17.68 -48.04 -11.08
N ARG A 574 18.88 -48.15 -10.49
CA ARG A 574 19.50 -47.10 -9.67
C ARG A 574 19.71 -45.80 -10.45
N GLU A 575 20.21 -45.88 -11.68
CA GLU A 575 20.42 -44.70 -12.53
C GLU A 575 19.11 -44.00 -12.91
N GLY A 576 18.03 -44.75 -13.12
CA GLY A 576 16.69 -44.20 -13.32
C GLY A 576 16.20 -43.42 -12.09
N LEU A 577 16.43 -43.96 -10.91
CA LEU A 577 16.02 -43.39 -9.62
C LEU A 577 16.78 -42.09 -9.28
N LEU A 578 18.10 -42.04 -9.54
CA LEU A 578 18.92 -40.85 -9.32
C LEU A 578 18.53 -39.65 -10.21
N LYS A 579 17.82 -39.88 -11.32
CA LYS A 579 17.32 -38.79 -12.18
C LYS A 579 16.13 -38.04 -11.56
N LEU A 580 15.36 -38.69 -10.68
CA LEU A 580 14.20 -38.07 -10.02
C LEU A 580 14.57 -37.24 -8.81
N ASP A 581 15.66 -37.57 -8.12
CA ASP A 581 16.20 -36.78 -7.02
C ASP A 581 16.59 -35.35 -7.47
N LYS A 582 16.88 -35.18 -8.76
CA LYS A 582 17.17 -33.87 -9.38
C LYS A 582 15.93 -33.01 -9.62
N LEU A 583 14.72 -33.56 -9.53
CA LEU A 583 13.47 -32.79 -9.66
C LEU A 583 13.13 -32.20 -8.28
N ASN A 584 13.25 -30.88 -8.13
CA ASN A 584 12.93 -30.21 -6.88
C ASN A 584 11.40 -30.12 -6.69
N PHE A 585 10.83 -31.15 -6.07
CA PHE A 585 9.41 -31.28 -5.75
C PHE A 585 8.89 -30.17 -4.81
N GLY A 586 9.77 -29.60 -3.97
CA GLY A 586 9.45 -28.47 -3.10
C GLY A 586 9.05 -27.22 -3.87
N LEU A 587 9.80 -26.88 -4.93
CA LEU A 587 9.50 -25.72 -5.79
C LEU A 587 8.18 -25.88 -6.55
N ILE A 588 7.82 -27.10 -6.94
CA ILE A 588 6.54 -27.38 -7.62
C ILE A 588 5.36 -27.12 -6.67
N SER A 589 5.50 -27.49 -5.39
CA SER A 589 4.49 -27.27 -4.34
C SER A 589 4.27 -25.78 -4.05
N GLU A 590 5.33 -24.99 -3.88
CA GLU A 590 5.22 -23.55 -3.61
C GLU A 590 4.55 -22.79 -4.76
N GLN A 591 4.89 -23.13 -6.01
CA GLN A 591 4.29 -22.51 -7.19
C GLN A 591 2.78 -22.81 -7.31
N LEU A 592 2.36 -24.02 -6.92
CA LEU A 592 0.94 -24.39 -6.90
C LEU A 592 0.16 -23.66 -5.79
N ARG A 593 0.77 -23.48 -4.62
CA ARG A 593 0.18 -22.70 -3.52
C ARG A 593 0.06 -21.21 -3.88
N TYR A 594 1.01 -20.66 -4.63
CA TYR A 594 0.93 -19.30 -5.16
C TYR A 594 -0.22 -19.12 -6.16
N LEU A 595 -0.48 -20.11 -7.04
CA LEU A 595 -1.64 -20.08 -7.94
C LEU A 595 -2.98 -20.12 -7.17
N GLN A 596 -3.04 -20.81 -6.04
CA GLN A 596 -4.22 -20.88 -5.18
C GLN A 596 -4.59 -19.51 -4.58
N THR A 597 -3.61 -18.73 -4.11
CA THR A 597 -3.87 -17.47 -3.39
C THR A 597 -4.09 -16.27 -4.31
N THR A 598 -3.86 -16.42 -5.61
CA THR A 598 -3.86 -15.31 -6.58
C THR A 598 -5.06 -15.29 -7.54
N LEU A 599 -5.96 -16.28 -7.45
CA LEU A 599 -7.14 -16.32 -8.32
C LEU A 599 -8.18 -15.25 -7.94
N PRO A 600 -8.62 -14.39 -8.88
CA PRO A 600 -9.60 -13.34 -8.60
C PRO A 600 -11.01 -13.90 -8.31
N ASN A 601 -11.61 -13.49 -7.20
CA ASN A 601 -13.01 -13.82 -6.85
C ASN A 601 -14.00 -12.77 -7.42
N LEU A 602 -14.18 -12.75 -8.74
CA LEU A 602 -15.08 -11.83 -9.45
C LEU A 602 -16.27 -12.59 -10.09
N LYS A 603 -17.49 -12.06 -9.99
CA LYS A 603 -18.71 -12.54 -10.70
C LYS A 603 -18.68 -12.18 -12.20
N ASP A 604 -19.50 -12.85 -13.02
CA ASP A 604 -19.41 -12.65 -14.49
C ASP A 604 -19.87 -11.24 -14.88
N GLU A 605 -20.86 -10.71 -14.18
CA GLU A 605 -21.28 -9.31 -14.30
C GLU A 605 -20.18 -8.31 -13.90
N GLU A 606 -19.37 -8.62 -12.89
CA GLU A 606 -18.25 -7.77 -12.45
C GLU A 606 -17.08 -7.83 -13.45
N ILE A 607 -16.82 -9.01 -14.03
CA ILE A 607 -15.83 -9.18 -15.10
C ILE A 607 -16.24 -8.37 -16.32
N THR A 608 -17.49 -8.52 -16.78
CA THR A 608 -18.01 -7.78 -17.93
C THR A 608 -18.07 -6.28 -17.65
N GLY A 609 -18.49 -5.87 -16.45
CA GLY A 609 -18.47 -4.48 -16.01
C GLY A 609 -17.06 -3.89 -16.00
N THR A 610 -16.06 -4.66 -15.56
CA THR A 610 -14.65 -4.26 -15.57
C THR A 610 -14.11 -4.18 -17.00
N ILE A 611 -14.43 -5.13 -17.88
CA ILE A 611 -14.07 -5.07 -19.30
C ILE A 611 -14.70 -3.85 -19.97
N GLN A 612 -15.97 -3.55 -19.68
CA GLN A 612 -16.63 -2.35 -20.18
C GLN A 612 -15.96 -1.08 -19.65
N LEU A 613 -15.59 -1.05 -18.37
CA LEU A 613 -14.86 0.06 -17.77
C LEU A 613 -13.48 0.23 -18.42
N LEU A 614 -12.72 -0.86 -18.59
CA LEU A 614 -11.46 -0.87 -19.33
C LEU A 614 -11.63 -0.42 -20.77
N ASN A 615 -12.70 -0.84 -21.46
CA ASN A 615 -13.03 -0.36 -22.80
C ASN A 615 -13.34 1.14 -22.80
N LYS A 616 -14.05 1.66 -21.79
CA LYS A 616 -14.27 3.11 -21.64
C LYS A 616 -12.97 3.86 -21.39
N TYR A 617 -12.06 3.30 -20.60
CA TYR A 617 -10.74 3.87 -20.36
C TYR A 617 -9.86 3.82 -21.62
N LEU A 618 -9.81 2.69 -22.32
CA LEU A 618 -9.06 2.48 -23.57
C LEU A 618 -9.66 3.23 -24.77
N ALA A 619 -10.97 3.51 -24.78
CA ALA A 619 -11.66 4.31 -25.79
C ALA A 619 -11.68 5.82 -25.46
N GLY A 620 -10.94 6.24 -24.42
CA GLY A 620 -10.74 7.66 -24.11
C GLY A 620 -11.88 8.35 -23.37
N GLN A 621 -12.84 7.62 -22.80
CA GLN A 621 -13.94 8.22 -22.03
C GLN A 621 -13.53 8.64 -20.61
N VAL A 622 -12.47 8.06 -20.02
CA VAL A 622 -12.07 8.37 -18.64
C VAL A 622 -10.53 8.33 -18.38
N VAL A 623 -9.67 8.09 -19.38
CA VAL A 623 -8.20 8.32 -19.27
C VAL A 623 -7.77 9.26 -20.40
N PRO A 624 -7.02 10.36 -20.12
CA PRO A 624 -6.54 11.26 -21.16
C PRO A 624 -5.52 10.54 -22.03
N GLY A 625 -5.75 10.48 -23.35
CA GLY A 625 -4.71 10.14 -24.33
C GLY A 625 -3.57 11.17 -24.30
N ASP A 626 -2.53 10.92 -25.09
CA ASP A 626 -1.45 11.88 -25.30
C ASP A 626 -2.06 13.24 -25.68
N ALA A 627 -1.54 14.30 -25.06
CA ALA A 627 -2.04 15.64 -25.25
C ALA A 627 -0.92 16.59 -25.64
N ALA A 628 -1.19 17.41 -26.65
CA ALA A 628 -0.34 18.55 -26.95
C ALA A 628 -0.78 19.74 -26.11
N TYR A 629 0.17 20.39 -25.45
CA TYR A 629 -0.09 21.55 -24.60
C TYR A 629 0.45 22.80 -25.28
N PHE A 630 -0.38 23.85 -25.33
CA PHE A 630 0.00 25.17 -25.81
C PHE A 630 -0.30 26.18 -24.71
N LEU A 631 0.69 26.99 -24.35
CA LEU A 631 0.47 28.17 -23.54
C LEU A 631 -0.09 29.25 -24.46
N ILE A 632 -1.23 29.81 -24.09
CA ILE A 632 -1.90 30.87 -24.83
C ILE A 632 -2.02 32.10 -23.96
N ASN A 633 -1.85 33.27 -24.56
CA ASN A 633 -2.18 34.53 -23.92
C ASN A 633 -3.70 34.75 -23.99
N ASN A 634 -4.31 35.16 -22.88
CA ASN A 634 -5.76 35.35 -22.77
C ASN A 634 -6.30 36.47 -23.68
N LYS A 635 -5.42 37.28 -24.30
CA LYS A 635 -5.75 38.27 -25.33
C LYS A 635 -6.16 37.65 -26.68
N ILE A 636 -5.94 36.36 -26.91
CA ILE A 636 -6.29 35.67 -28.16
C ILE A 636 -7.79 35.38 -28.23
N ASP A 637 -8.41 35.60 -29.40
CA ASP A 637 -9.76 35.12 -29.69
C ASP A 637 -9.81 33.58 -29.73
N LYS A 638 -10.34 32.99 -28.65
CA LYS A 638 -10.51 31.54 -28.48
C LYS A 638 -11.38 30.92 -29.58
N SER A 639 -12.33 31.66 -30.15
CA SER A 639 -13.21 31.17 -31.22
C SER A 639 -12.44 31.02 -32.52
N ARG A 640 -11.55 31.96 -32.82
CA ARG A 640 -10.65 31.88 -33.98
C ARG A 640 -9.65 30.75 -33.80
N LEU A 641 -8.99 30.65 -32.64
CA LEU A 641 -8.05 29.56 -32.34
C LEU A 641 -8.68 28.17 -32.49
N LYS A 642 -9.91 27.98 -31.97
CA LYS A 642 -10.67 26.73 -32.13
C LYS A 642 -10.89 26.36 -33.59
N LYS A 643 -11.21 27.34 -34.45
CA LYS A 643 -11.41 27.12 -35.89
C LYS A 643 -10.12 26.68 -36.58
N VAL A 644 -9.00 27.32 -36.27
CA VAL A 644 -7.69 26.97 -36.86
C VAL A 644 -7.30 25.53 -36.49
N VAL A 645 -7.43 25.16 -35.22
CA VAL A 645 -7.14 23.80 -34.74
C VAL A 645 -8.09 22.77 -35.37
N ASN A 646 -9.39 23.06 -35.47
CA ASN A 646 -10.36 22.15 -36.11
C ASN A 646 -10.09 21.98 -37.62
N ASN A 647 -9.70 23.05 -38.32
CA ASN A 647 -9.34 22.98 -39.73
C ASN A 647 -8.09 22.13 -39.95
N TYR A 648 -7.09 22.22 -39.05
CA TYR A 648 -5.91 21.39 -39.11
C TYR A 648 -6.24 19.90 -38.92
N PHE A 649 -7.09 19.58 -37.93
CA PHE A 649 -7.49 18.20 -37.63
C PHE A 649 -8.84 17.80 -38.25
N THR A 650 -9.06 18.12 -39.53
CA THR A 650 -10.34 17.82 -40.21
C THR A 650 -10.69 16.32 -40.23
N ARG A 651 -9.69 15.43 -40.21
CA ARG A 651 -9.86 13.96 -40.31
C ARG A 651 -9.68 13.21 -38.98
N LEU A 652 -9.38 13.92 -37.89
CA LEU A 652 -9.08 13.35 -36.58
C LEU A 652 -9.80 14.16 -35.49
N PRO A 653 -10.73 13.57 -34.73
CA PRO A 653 -11.46 14.30 -33.70
C PRO A 653 -10.52 14.63 -32.53
N VAL A 654 -10.03 15.86 -32.48
CA VAL A 654 -9.20 16.37 -31.37
C VAL A 654 -10.07 17.19 -30.42
N ASN A 655 -10.11 16.81 -29.14
CA ASN A 655 -10.84 17.56 -28.14
C ASN A 655 -9.97 18.71 -27.58
N GLN A 656 -10.54 19.90 -27.46
CA GLN A 656 -9.85 21.12 -27.04
C GLN A 656 -10.34 21.56 -25.67
N VAL A 657 -9.45 21.58 -24.67
CA VAL A 657 -9.76 22.01 -23.31
C VAL A 657 -8.88 23.19 -22.92
N PHE A 658 -9.48 24.25 -22.39
CA PHE A 658 -8.79 25.43 -21.90
C PHE A 658 -8.77 25.37 -20.37
N THR A 659 -7.59 25.47 -19.77
CA THR A 659 -7.41 25.43 -18.31
C THR A 659 -6.55 26.59 -17.83
N LYS A 660 -6.73 26.99 -16.57
CA LYS A 660 -5.78 27.90 -15.92
C LYS A 660 -4.38 27.28 -15.90
N VAL A 661 -3.36 28.12 -15.95
CA VAL A 661 -1.95 27.69 -15.99
C VAL A 661 -1.47 27.14 -14.66
N GLY A 662 -1.96 27.68 -13.56
CA GLY A 662 -1.62 27.24 -12.22
C GLY A 662 -2.62 27.80 -11.22
N ILE A 663 -2.69 27.17 -10.05
CA ILE A 663 -3.53 27.59 -8.94
C ILE A 663 -2.61 27.84 -7.75
N ILE A 664 -2.79 28.98 -7.11
CA ILE A 664 -2.11 29.31 -5.86
C ILE A 664 -2.68 28.43 -4.74
N LYS A 665 -1.81 27.66 -4.10
CA LYS A 665 -2.18 26.82 -2.98
C LYS A 665 -2.11 27.63 -1.68
N PRO A 666 -3.08 27.48 -0.76
CA PRO A 666 -3.00 28.07 0.56
C PRO A 666 -1.76 27.56 1.32
N ASN A 667 -0.99 28.48 1.89
CA ASN A 667 0.12 28.15 2.76
C ASN A 667 -0.39 27.93 4.19
N VAL A 668 -0.61 26.67 4.55
CA VAL A 668 -1.18 26.28 5.86
C VAL A 668 -0.31 26.75 7.03
N ARG A 669 1.03 26.74 6.89
CA ARG A 669 1.95 27.18 7.95
C ARG A 669 1.84 28.69 8.17
N GLY A 670 1.97 29.47 7.10
CA GLY A 670 1.79 30.93 7.17
C GLY A 670 0.42 31.34 7.70
N GLU A 671 -0.63 30.63 7.30
CA GLU A 671 -1.99 30.87 7.76
C GLU A 671 -2.16 30.59 9.26
N LEU A 672 -1.55 29.52 9.77
CA LEU A 672 -1.57 29.20 11.19
C LEU A 672 -0.85 30.27 12.02
N TYR A 673 0.33 30.74 11.59
CA TYR A 673 1.05 31.83 12.26
C TYR A 673 0.28 33.14 12.22
N ARG A 674 -0.45 33.41 11.13
CA ARG A 674 -1.37 34.55 11.04
C ARG A 674 -2.48 34.45 12.08
N ILE A 675 -3.14 33.30 12.20
CA ILE A 675 -4.19 33.06 13.20
C ILE A 675 -3.63 33.21 14.62
N LEU A 676 -2.43 32.69 14.91
CA LEU A 676 -1.81 32.83 16.23
C LEU A 676 -1.51 34.29 16.58
N GLY A 677 -1.00 35.06 15.62
CA GLY A 677 -0.83 36.51 15.79
C GLY A 677 -2.16 37.23 16.04
N GLU A 678 -3.21 36.84 15.33
CA GLU A 678 -4.56 37.39 15.50
C GLU A 678 -5.16 37.04 16.87
N VAL A 679 -4.92 35.83 17.40
CA VAL A 679 -5.31 35.43 18.76
C VAL A 679 -4.62 36.31 19.82
N ARG A 680 -3.33 36.62 19.63
CA ARG A 680 -2.62 37.54 20.52
C ARG A 680 -3.23 38.94 20.50
N GLU A 681 -3.40 39.52 19.31
CA GLU A 681 -3.96 40.87 19.15
C GLU A 681 -5.38 40.97 19.73
N THR A 682 -6.22 39.95 19.51
CA THR A 682 -7.59 39.89 20.04
C THR A 682 -7.64 39.72 21.56
N LEU A 683 -6.74 38.95 22.17
CA LEU A 683 -6.65 38.83 23.63
C LEU A 683 -6.21 40.16 24.28
N THR A 684 -5.19 40.82 23.72
CA THR A 684 -4.78 42.17 24.17
C THR A 684 -5.96 43.15 24.10
N ALA A 685 -6.71 43.14 22.99
CA ALA A 685 -7.88 43.98 22.80
C ALA A 685 -9.01 43.68 23.79
N LEU A 686 -9.31 42.40 24.04
CA LEU A 686 -10.35 41.97 24.98
C LEU A 686 -10.01 42.45 26.40
N ILE A 687 -8.76 42.36 26.79
CA ILE A 687 -8.30 42.77 28.13
C ILE A 687 -8.32 44.28 28.27
N ALA A 688 -7.89 45.02 27.25
CA ALA A 688 -8.02 46.47 27.21
C ALA A 688 -9.48 46.91 27.37
N LEU A 689 -10.41 46.20 26.71
CA LEU A 689 -11.86 46.45 26.81
C LEU A 689 -12.40 46.14 28.21
N ILE A 690 -12.09 44.96 28.75
CA ILE A 690 -12.53 44.54 30.10
C ILE A 690 -11.98 45.51 31.15
N PHE A 691 -10.69 45.85 31.06
CA PHE A 691 -10.05 46.78 31.99
C PHE A 691 -10.69 48.18 31.90
N THR A 692 -10.91 48.70 30.70
CA THR A 692 -11.61 49.98 30.50
C THR A 692 -13.01 49.95 31.11
N GLY A 693 -13.77 48.88 30.88
CA GLY A 693 -15.09 48.70 31.49
C GLY A 693 -15.01 48.71 33.02
N LEU A 694 -14.14 47.89 33.61
CA LEU A 694 -13.95 47.80 35.06
C LEU A 694 -13.60 49.16 35.67
N VAL A 695 -12.63 49.87 35.08
CA VAL A 695 -12.19 51.17 35.57
C VAL A 695 -13.29 52.23 35.43
N LEU A 696 -14.05 52.23 34.33
CA LEU A 696 -15.20 53.10 34.18
C LEU A 696 -16.29 52.81 35.23
N PHE A 697 -16.59 51.53 35.45
CA PHE A 697 -17.65 51.12 36.38
C PHE A 697 -17.28 51.31 37.85
N VAL A 698 -16.02 51.11 38.23
CA VAL A 698 -15.57 51.21 39.63
C VAL A 698 -15.25 52.67 40.00
N ASP A 699 -14.39 53.34 39.24
CA ASP A 699 -13.89 54.68 39.59
C ASP A 699 -14.77 55.79 39.03
N GLN A 700 -15.09 55.73 37.74
CA GLN A 700 -15.67 56.89 37.05
C GLN A 700 -17.17 57.03 37.23
N THR A 701 -17.89 55.95 37.55
CA THR A 701 -19.30 56.03 37.96
C THR A 701 -19.49 56.93 39.18
N LEU A 702 -18.53 56.97 40.09
CA LEU A 702 -18.57 57.81 41.28
C LEU A 702 -18.61 59.30 40.92
N VAL A 703 -17.65 59.72 40.09
CA VAL A 703 -17.61 61.07 39.52
C VAL A 703 -18.90 61.37 38.74
N MET A 704 -19.40 60.40 37.97
CA MET A 704 -20.64 60.53 37.22
C MET A 704 -21.90 60.66 38.08
N VAL A 705 -21.99 60.00 39.25
CA VAL A 705 -23.11 60.13 40.19
C VAL A 705 -23.09 61.51 40.85
N THR A 706 -21.92 61.98 41.30
CA THR A 706 -21.79 63.31 41.91
C THR A 706 -22.24 64.40 40.92
N ILE A 707 -21.83 64.30 39.64
CA ILE A 707 -22.28 65.21 38.58
C ILE A 707 -23.80 65.14 38.36
N GLN A 708 -24.41 63.95 38.47
CA GLN A 708 -25.85 63.77 38.29
C GLN A 708 -26.65 64.42 39.43
N LYS A 709 -26.18 64.29 40.67
CA LYS A 709 -26.88 64.79 41.86
C LYS A 709 -26.74 66.31 42.04
N MET A 710 -25.57 66.89 41.76
CA MET A 710 -25.35 68.34 41.87
C MET A 710 -26.11 69.18 40.82
N LYS A 711 -26.70 68.57 39.77
CA LYS A 711 -27.36 69.28 38.66
C LYS A 711 -28.88 69.12 38.59
N SER A 712 -29.51 68.69 39.69
CA SER A 712 -30.96 68.43 39.76
C SER A 712 -31.87 69.68 39.73
N GLN A 713 -31.40 70.82 39.18
CA GLN A 713 -32.10 72.12 39.24
C GLN A 713 -32.36 72.85 37.88
N GLU A 714 -32.22 72.20 36.71
CA GLU A 714 -32.50 72.84 35.40
C GLU A 714 -33.49 72.07 34.49
N ASP A 715 -34.45 72.78 33.88
CA ASP A 715 -35.76 72.25 33.43
C ASP A 715 -35.90 71.89 31.92
N ARG A 716 -34.80 71.65 31.18
CA ARG A 716 -34.88 71.29 29.73
C ARG A 716 -34.10 70.01 29.34
N ARG A 717 -34.82 69.00 28.82
CA ARG A 717 -34.33 67.63 28.51
C ARG A 717 -33.12 67.54 27.57
N PHE A 718 -33.05 68.37 26.52
CA PHE A 718 -32.02 68.23 25.46
C PHE A 718 -30.69 68.89 25.84
N VAL A 719 -30.74 70.03 26.55
CA VAL A 719 -29.55 70.72 27.08
C VAL A 719 -28.94 69.95 28.27
N ARG A 720 -29.79 69.20 29.00
CA ARG A 720 -29.35 68.27 30.06
C ARG A 720 -28.40 67.21 29.47
N PHE A 721 -28.71 66.58 28.34
CA PHE A 721 -27.85 65.54 27.73
C PHE A 721 -26.46 66.04 27.32
N LEU A 722 -26.36 67.21 26.66
CA LEU A 722 -25.10 67.83 26.23
C LEU A 722 -24.24 68.41 27.37
N LYS A 723 -24.80 68.58 28.58
CA LYS A 723 -24.07 69.04 29.79
C LYS A 723 -23.99 67.98 30.90
N SER A 724 -24.40 66.74 30.64
CA SER A 724 -24.61 65.68 31.64
C SER A 724 -23.46 64.67 31.70
N SER A 725 -23.39 63.96 32.82
CA SER A 725 -22.56 62.78 33.08
C SER A 725 -22.46 61.81 31.90
N TYR A 726 -23.50 61.71 31.06
CA TYR A 726 -23.49 60.91 29.84
C TYR A 726 -22.46 61.38 28.80
N LEU A 727 -22.31 62.69 28.55
CA LEU A 727 -21.30 63.20 27.61
C LEU A 727 -19.88 63.05 28.18
N TYR A 728 -19.74 63.26 29.49
CA TYR A 728 -18.47 63.02 30.20
C TYR A 728 -18.05 61.55 30.09
N GLY A 729 -18.96 60.61 30.40
CA GLY A 729 -18.72 59.19 30.24
C GLY A 729 -18.41 58.80 28.80
N MET A 730 -19.17 59.34 27.83
CA MET A 730 -18.96 59.10 26.41
C MET A 730 -17.54 59.49 25.96
N LEU A 731 -17.11 60.72 26.24
CA LEU A 731 -15.79 61.20 25.82
C LEU A 731 -14.66 60.49 26.56
N LEU A 732 -14.80 60.31 27.88
CA LEU A 732 -13.77 59.69 28.69
C LEU A 732 -13.62 58.20 28.36
N GLY A 733 -14.72 57.46 28.20
CA GLY A 733 -14.68 56.06 27.79
C GLY A 733 -14.09 55.86 26.38
N GLY A 734 -14.47 56.72 25.43
CA GLY A 734 -13.90 56.69 24.08
C GLY A 734 -12.41 56.98 24.04
N LEU A 735 -11.96 58.02 24.76
CA LEU A 735 -10.54 58.39 24.84
C LEU A 735 -9.71 57.35 25.58
N LEU A 736 -10.22 56.81 26.69
CA LEU A 736 -9.49 55.85 27.52
C LEU A 736 -9.27 54.55 26.76
N LEU A 737 -10.33 53.98 26.16
CA LEU A 737 -10.21 52.74 25.39
C LEU A 737 -9.27 52.92 24.19
N SER A 738 -9.43 54.01 23.43
CA SER A 738 -8.60 54.27 22.24
C SER A 738 -7.13 54.46 22.60
N SER A 739 -6.85 55.14 23.71
CA SER A 739 -5.47 55.35 24.19
C SER A 739 -4.82 54.06 24.64
N ILE A 740 -5.54 53.19 25.37
CA ILE A 740 -5.03 51.88 25.76
C ILE A 740 -4.75 51.02 24.52
N PHE A 741 -5.66 51.01 23.54
CA PHE A 741 -5.47 50.28 22.29
C PHE A 741 -4.23 50.77 21.52
N TYR A 742 -4.04 52.08 21.44
CA TYR A 742 -2.88 52.66 20.76
C TYR A 742 -1.56 52.32 21.46
N ILE A 743 -1.49 52.46 22.78
CA ILE A 743 -0.27 52.21 23.56
C ILE A 743 0.07 50.71 23.61
N SER A 744 -0.93 49.86 23.79
CA SER A 744 -0.75 48.39 23.83
C SER A 744 -0.59 47.75 22.45
N LYS A 745 -0.74 48.53 21.36
CA LYS A 745 -0.80 48.05 19.97
C LYS A 745 -1.89 46.99 19.75
N ALA A 746 -2.97 47.04 20.52
CA ALA A 746 -4.09 46.12 20.35
C ALA A 746 -4.82 46.38 19.03
N LYS A 747 -5.27 45.30 18.39
CA LYS A 747 -6.10 45.37 17.18
C LYS A 747 -7.25 44.38 17.29
N LEU A 748 -8.41 44.80 16.81
CA LEU A 748 -9.54 43.90 16.58
C LEU A 748 -9.70 43.73 15.07
N PRO A 749 -9.80 42.49 14.57
CA PRO A 749 -10.07 42.23 13.17
C PRO A 749 -11.31 43.03 12.73
N TYR A 750 -11.23 43.67 11.57
CA TYR A 750 -12.31 44.45 10.95
C TYR A 750 -12.76 45.74 11.69
N LEU A 751 -12.11 46.13 12.79
CA LEU A 751 -12.45 47.36 13.53
C LEU A 751 -11.33 48.39 13.44
N GLY A 752 -11.63 49.54 12.82
CA GLY A 752 -10.74 50.69 12.80
C GLY A 752 -10.68 51.44 14.14
N VAL A 753 -9.73 52.37 14.25
CA VAL A 753 -9.56 53.24 15.44
C VAL A 753 -10.86 54.01 15.77
N GLY A 754 -11.61 54.44 14.75
CA GLY A 754 -12.89 55.12 14.93
C GLY A 754 -13.97 54.25 15.60
N SER A 755 -14.07 52.97 15.24
CA SER A 755 -15.01 52.04 15.89
C SER A 755 -14.63 51.74 17.33
N ILE A 756 -13.33 51.68 17.65
CA ILE A 756 -12.85 51.49 19.04
C ILE A 756 -13.29 52.67 19.91
N PHE A 757 -13.15 53.89 19.41
CA PHE A 757 -13.64 55.08 20.12
C PHE A 757 -15.16 55.00 20.39
N ILE A 758 -15.95 54.57 19.40
CA ILE A 758 -17.40 54.41 19.55
C ILE A 758 -17.74 53.36 20.61
N VAL A 759 -17.05 52.22 20.62
CA VAL A 759 -17.26 51.17 21.63
C VAL A 759 -16.95 51.68 23.04
N GLY A 760 -15.82 52.37 23.22
CA GLY A 760 -15.47 52.99 24.49
C GLY A 760 -16.48 54.06 24.93
N ALA A 761 -16.98 54.85 23.98
CA ALA A 761 -18.01 55.84 24.21
C ALA A 761 -19.34 55.22 24.66
N VAL A 762 -19.77 54.11 24.05
CA VAL A 762 -20.97 53.36 24.47
C VAL A 762 -20.78 52.79 25.88
N LEU A 763 -19.61 52.20 26.18
CA LEU A 763 -19.31 51.72 27.54
C LEU A 763 -19.39 52.85 28.57
N GLY A 764 -18.87 54.03 28.24
CA GLY A 764 -18.94 55.20 29.09
C GLY A 764 -20.38 55.70 29.34
N VAL A 765 -21.23 55.68 28.32
CA VAL A 765 -22.67 56.01 28.46
C VAL A 765 -23.40 54.98 29.32
N LEU A 766 -23.09 53.68 29.16
CA LEU A 766 -23.65 52.61 29.99
C LEU A 766 -23.23 52.75 31.45
N ALA A 767 -21.96 53.07 31.70
CA ALA A 767 -21.45 53.38 33.03
C ALA A 767 -22.22 54.57 33.64
N ALA A 768 -22.39 55.68 32.91
CA ALA A 768 -23.14 56.83 33.37
C ALA A 768 -24.61 56.49 33.69
N LYS A 769 -25.26 55.65 32.88
CA LYS A 769 -26.65 55.19 33.10
C LYS A 769 -26.80 54.35 34.37
N LYS A 770 -25.81 53.51 34.67
CA LYS A 770 -25.82 52.59 35.81
C LYS A 770 -25.11 53.15 37.05
N ALA A 771 -24.59 54.37 36.96
CA ALA A 771 -23.73 54.96 37.98
C ALA A 771 -24.39 54.96 39.37
N THR A 772 -25.66 55.36 39.45
CA THR A 772 -26.45 55.42 40.70
C THR A 772 -26.74 54.04 41.31
N ALA A 773 -26.79 52.99 40.49
CA ALA A 773 -26.99 51.61 40.97
C ALA A 773 -25.68 50.96 41.45
N ILE A 774 -24.53 51.42 40.92
CA ILE A 774 -23.24 50.82 41.19
C ILE A 774 -22.57 51.49 42.40
N ASN A 775 -22.55 52.82 42.43
CA ASN A 775 -22.01 53.62 43.53
C ASN A 775 -23.11 54.55 44.06
N PRO A 776 -24.00 54.06 44.95
CA PRO A 776 -25.01 54.90 45.57
C PRO A 776 -24.33 55.85 46.56
N ILE A 777 -24.42 57.15 46.30
CA ILE A 777 -24.01 58.22 47.23
C ILE A 777 -25.28 58.83 47.81
N ASP A 778 -25.34 59.15 49.10
CA ASP A 778 -26.52 59.80 49.67
C ASP A 778 -26.62 61.25 49.15
N GLU A 779 -27.82 61.67 48.75
CA GLU A 779 -28.03 63.05 48.25
C GLU A 779 -27.94 64.06 49.40
N SER A 780 -28.33 63.65 50.60
CA SER A 780 -28.27 64.49 51.80
C SER A 780 -26.84 64.82 52.21
N GLU A 781 -25.88 63.91 51.99
CA GLU A 781 -24.47 64.13 52.28
C GLU A 781 -23.84 65.15 51.32
N ILE A 782 -24.16 65.07 50.03
CA ILE A 782 -23.68 66.04 49.03
C ILE A 782 -24.25 67.43 49.32
N LEU A 783 -25.55 67.52 49.61
CA LEU A 783 -26.22 68.79 49.96
C LEU A 783 -25.70 69.37 51.28
N ALA A 784 -25.38 68.54 52.26
CA ALA A 784 -24.75 68.98 53.51
C ALA A 784 -23.34 69.56 53.26
N GLY A 785 -22.55 68.93 52.38
CA GLY A 785 -21.25 69.46 51.96
C GLY A 785 -21.36 70.82 51.25
N GLU A 786 -22.32 70.98 50.33
CA GLU A 786 -22.59 72.25 49.66
C GLU A 786 -23.05 73.35 50.66
N ALA A 787 -23.90 73.00 51.62
CA ALA A 787 -24.38 73.92 52.66
C ALA A 787 -23.26 74.36 53.63
N LEU A 788 -22.23 73.53 53.82
CA LEU A 788 -21.02 73.86 54.58
C LEU A 788 -20.03 74.72 53.79
N GLY A 789 -20.32 75.03 52.53
CA GLY A 789 -19.47 75.84 51.67
C GLY A 789 -18.27 75.08 51.09
N LEU A 790 -18.29 73.74 51.12
CA LEU A 790 -17.22 72.93 50.54
C LEU A 790 -17.19 73.08 49.03
N GLU A 791 -16.00 73.24 48.46
CA GLU A 791 -15.84 73.25 47.01
C GLU A 791 -16.05 71.84 46.41
N TYR A 792 -16.33 71.76 45.10
CA TYR A 792 -16.50 70.48 44.39
C TYR A 792 -15.35 69.49 44.64
N THR A 793 -14.10 69.98 44.72
CA THR A 793 -12.92 69.15 45.00
C THR A 793 -12.99 68.54 46.40
N GLU A 794 -13.42 69.32 47.40
CA GLU A 794 -13.54 68.88 48.79
C GLU A 794 -14.71 67.90 48.97
N ILE A 795 -15.84 68.14 48.30
CA ILE A 795 -16.96 67.19 48.25
C ILE A 795 -16.52 65.86 47.64
N MET A 796 -15.69 65.89 46.59
CA MET A 796 -15.17 64.67 45.97
C MET A 796 -14.21 63.91 46.91
N HIS A 797 -13.29 64.60 47.59
CA HIS A 797 -12.29 63.98 48.46
C HIS A 797 -12.85 63.50 49.81
N GLU A 798 -13.77 64.24 50.41
CA GLU A 798 -14.27 63.97 51.78
C GLU A 798 -15.56 63.16 51.79
N ILE A 799 -16.39 63.25 50.75
CA ILE A 799 -17.75 62.66 50.76
C ILE A 799 -17.89 61.61 49.66
N ALA A 800 -17.66 61.98 48.40
CA ALA A 800 -17.96 61.09 47.28
C ALA A 800 -17.02 59.88 47.23
N ILE A 801 -15.70 60.09 47.17
CA ILE A 801 -14.70 59.02 46.99
C ILE A 801 -14.65 58.05 48.19
N PRO A 802 -14.74 58.49 49.46
CA PRO A 802 -14.77 57.59 50.61
C PRO A 802 -16.01 56.69 50.67
N ASN A 803 -17.18 57.21 50.25
CA ASN A 803 -18.44 56.46 50.22
C ASN A 803 -18.57 55.55 48.98
N GLY A 804 -17.62 55.64 48.05
CA GLY A 804 -17.53 54.81 46.86
C GLY A 804 -16.98 53.41 47.07
N ARG A 805 -17.19 52.55 46.07
CA ARG A 805 -16.45 51.28 45.99
C ARG A 805 -14.94 51.54 45.86
N PRO A 806 -14.09 50.69 46.47
CA PRO A 806 -12.65 50.87 46.43
C PRO A 806 -12.11 50.74 45.00
N GLY A 807 -11.47 51.81 44.51
CA GLY A 807 -10.82 51.85 43.21
C GLY A 807 -9.53 52.70 43.18
N PHE A 808 -9.03 53.03 42.00
CA PHE A 808 -7.80 53.84 41.86
C PHE A 808 -8.00 55.26 42.39
N LEU A 809 -9.20 55.83 42.26
CA LEU A 809 -9.50 57.15 42.85
C LEU A 809 -9.44 57.09 44.38
N THR A 810 -9.95 56.03 45.01
CA THR A 810 -9.87 55.83 46.46
C THR A 810 -8.42 55.70 46.94
N LEU A 811 -7.57 55.01 46.16
CA LEU A 811 -6.15 54.85 46.49
C LEU A 811 -5.39 56.17 46.43
N LEU A 812 -5.65 56.99 45.40
CA LEU A 812 -5.04 58.32 45.23
C LEU A 812 -5.53 59.30 46.31
N ASN A 813 -6.82 59.24 46.65
CA ASN A 813 -7.46 60.13 47.61
C ASN A 813 -6.99 59.95 49.07
N ARG A 814 -6.40 58.79 49.43
CA ARG A 814 -5.91 58.52 50.81
C ARG A 814 -4.90 59.55 51.34
N ARG A 815 -4.22 60.28 50.46
CA ARG A 815 -3.23 61.31 50.84
C ARG A 815 -3.81 62.72 50.87
N GLN A 816 -5.04 62.91 50.38
CA GLN A 816 -5.67 64.21 50.17
C GLN A 816 -6.85 64.46 51.13
N MET A 817 -7.27 63.45 51.92
CA MET A 817 -8.27 63.62 52.98
C MET A 817 -7.74 64.49 54.12
N ILE A 818 -8.50 65.54 54.44
CA ILE A 818 -8.25 66.51 55.50
C ILE A 818 -8.82 65.99 56.82
N PHE A 819 -9.99 65.32 56.78
CA PHE A 819 -10.58 64.65 57.94
C PHE A 819 -10.22 63.16 57.90
N LYS A 820 -9.47 62.69 58.90
CA LYS A 820 -9.06 61.29 59.05
C LYS A 820 -9.77 60.60 60.20
#